data_AF-A0A9D5T4K3-F1
#
_entry.id   AF-A0A9D5T4K3-F1
#
_cell.length_a   1.000
_cell.length_b   1.000
_cell.length_c   1.000
_cell.angle_alpha   90.00
_cell.angle_beta   90.00
_cell.angle_gamma   90.00
#
_symmetry.space_group_name_H-M   'P 1'
#
loop_
_entity.id
_entity.type
_entity.pdbx_description
1 polymer ?
#
loop_
_entity_poly.entity_id
_entity_poly.type
_entity_poly.pdbx_seq_one_letter_code
_entity_poly.pdbx_strand_id
1 'polypeptide(L)'
;MKITIDKSFKKFPVFIGIIGVALALALLIWRLNLVAIVNAAYMMITALLIFLGLISKKKVYTPFFAGFGASLLGIVTYFVIWGADAGFGAFTSGLKGFSSQAHMLLTGGGNFFTRLAGNILLALPVIFISVIIFLCVKKSKKFLSFLSSFFLVIFSVVFLLTMNLRSKPNTERMWEGHDDYLKKIDKHKKNSPNVLFILMDDLGYGDISLNGSLIDTPNIDSIGENGAELTNFYSSYSVCSPARFAALTGRYPYRGYADNVIYPTVNTISPFAATRLFNSIEMGANVDGMLGDEITIAEVFKASGYNTGAFGKWHLGDYGEYLPTNQGFDYFYGSHHVNDMTPFYHVTEENGEWEIVHGTDEMKDQKNATKYIHEEITTWITDTVKNSDEPFFAYYATPWPHAPIYVGDEFKGKTGLGDYADCVAEFDYYLGELFSTMEELGVLDDTLIVFTSDNGPALEGSTNELRGGKYLAYEGGQKVPFLIRWDNGNLFEKGSSFDESATGVDLFPTFIDMCNITSGGKENVMPADRVIDGVSMMPIFENGAPIHTVENPILHMKRENLKSIQYAVPVSEVAKEYPEYNYEVLGDNNYVQFKYFTNIQNDNSAFFDKYRKNWLHILNDDSGENYNRAKVYPAFAEEMNSRMSEIMADFKDNRRGIR
;
A
#
# COMPACT_ATOMS: atom_id res chain seq x y z
N MET A 1 10.94 54.04 24.70
CA MET A 1 10.01 53.07 25.34
C MET A 1 10.70 51.71 25.43
N LYS A 2 10.92 51.23 26.65
CA LYS A 2 11.74 50.04 26.96
C LYS A 2 11.01 48.76 26.56
N ILE A 3 11.70 47.79 25.95
CA ILE A 3 11.13 46.44 25.77
C ILE A 3 11.15 45.74 27.13
N THR A 4 10.07 45.05 27.49
CA THR A 4 9.95 44.37 28.79
C THR A 4 9.57 42.90 28.63
N ILE A 5 10.08 42.07 29.55
CA ILE A 5 9.59 40.69 29.72
C ILE A 5 8.37 40.78 30.63
N ASP A 6 7.22 40.42 30.11
CA ASP A 6 5.96 40.37 30.84
C ASP A 6 5.83 38.98 31.48
N LYS A 7 6.05 38.94 32.80
CA LYS A 7 5.89 37.74 33.63
C LYS A 7 4.45 37.54 34.14
N SER A 8 3.51 38.42 33.77
CA SER A 8 2.12 38.32 34.25
C SER A 8 1.40 37.12 33.64
N PHE A 9 0.62 36.42 34.46
CA PHE A 9 -0.22 35.29 34.07
C PHE A 9 -1.48 35.75 33.34
N LYS A 10 -1.30 36.37 32.17
CA LYS A 10 -2.43 36.70 31.29
C LYS A 10 -2.98 35.43 30.67
N LYS A 11 -4.32 35.34 30.61
CA LYS A 11 -5.05 34.16 30.11
C LYS A 11 -4.52 33.68 28.75
N PHE A 12 -4.38 34.57 27.76
CA PHE A 12 -3.93 34.19 26.42
C PHE A 12 -2.49 33.67 26.36
N PRO A 13 -1.45 34.37 26.87
CA PRO A 13 -0.10 33.83 26.91
C PRO A 13 0.02 32.50 27.67
N VAL A 14 -0.65 32.38 28.82
CA VAL A 14 -0.64 31.14 29.61
C VAL A 14 -1.26 29.99 28.82
N PHE A 15 -2.39 30.23 28.14
CA PHE A 15 -3.03 29.23 27.30
C PHE A 15 -2.12 28.72 26.18
N ILE A 16 -1.46 29.63 25.44
CA ILE A 16 -0.48 29.25 24.42
C ILE A 16 0.66 28.42 25.03
N GLY A 17 1.21 28.85 26.18
CA GLY A 17 2.25 28.12 26.88
C GLY A 17 1.84 26.69 27.27
N ILE A 18 0.61 26.50 27.75
CA ILE A 18 0.04 25.19 28.10
C ILE A 18 -0.08 24.29 26.86
N ILE A 19 -0.52 24.84 25.71
CA ILE A 19 -0.61 24.07 24.46
C ILE A 19 0.75 23.49 24.09
N GLY A 20 1.84 24.26 24.17
CA GLY A 20 3.18 23.75 23.85
C GLY A 20 3.62 22.58 24.74
N VAL A 21 3.36 22.69 26.04
CA VAL A 21 3.64 21.59 26.99
C VAL A 21 2.77 20.37 26.71
N ALA A 22 1.47 20.57 26.45
CA ALA A 22 0.54 19.49 26.14
C ALA A 22 0.93 18.77 24.85
N LEU A 23 1.34 19.50 23.80
CA LEU A 23 1.82 18.91 22.55
C LEU A 23 3.14 18.16 22.74
N ALA A 24 4.06 18.67 23.55
CA ALA A 24 5.28 17.95 23.89
C ALA A 24 4.99 16.62 24.58
N LEU A 25 4.08 16.60 25.56
CA LEU A 25 3.66 15.37 26.23
C LEU A 25 2.91 14.42 25.27
N ALA A 26 1.98 14.94 24.47
CA ALA A 26 1.25 14.17 23.48
C ALA A 26 2.19 13.48 22.47
N LEU A 27 3.26 14.16 22.05
CA LEU A 27 4.27 13.58 21.17
C LEU A 27 4.97 12.38 21.81
N LEU A 28 5.38 12.50 23.08
CA LEU A 28 6.04 11.41 23.82
C LEU A 28 5.09 10.23 24.12
N ILE A 29 3.78 10.49 24.24
CA ILE A 29 2.76 9.48 24.57
C ILE A 29 2.26 8.75 23.32
N TRP A 30 1.79 9.48 22.31
CA TRP A 30 1.08 8.90 21.16
C TRP A 30 2.01 8.45 20.03
N ARG A 31 3.20 9.04 19.92
CA ARG A 31 4.21 8.66 18.92
C ARG A 31 3.71 8.69 17.46
N LEU A 32 2.83 9.64 17.15
CA LEU A 32 2.26 9.82 15.81
C LEU A 32 2.97 10.92 15.03
N ASN A 33 3.18 10.68 13.72
CA ASN A 33 3.75 11.65 12.78
C ASN A 33 3.00 12.99 12.79
N LEU A 34 1.67 12.93 12.79
CA LEU A 34 0.82 14.12 12.82
C LEU A 34 1.07 15.00 14.06
N VAL A 35 1.34 14.38 15.21
CA VAL A 35 1.57 15.14 16.46
C VAL A 35 2.88 15.90 16.38
N ALA A 36 3.92 15.31 15.78
CA ALA A 36 5.20 15.98 15.57
C ALA A 36 5.03 17.22 14.68
N ILE A 37 4.28 17.10 13.57
CA ILE A 37 3.98 18.22 12.66
C ILE A 37 3.19 19.32 13.37
N VAL A 38 2.13 18.98 14.11
CA VAL A 38 1.34 19.95 14.87
C VAL A 38 2.21 20.68 15.89
N ASN A 39 3.16 19.98 16.52
CA ASN A 39 4.10 20.55 17.48
C ASN A 39 5.06 21.55 16.83
N ALA A 40 5.63 21.21 15.67
CA ALA A 40 6.48 22.12 14.91
C ALA A 40 5.70 23.33 14.33
N ALA A 41 4.45 23.13 13.89
CA ALA A 41 3.56 24.22 13.47
C ALA A 41 3.24 25.18 14.63
N TYR A 42 2.98 24.63 15.83
CA TYR A 42 2.81 25.42 17.05
C TYR A 42 4.05 26.27 17.36
N MET A 43 5.26 25.72 17.18
CA MET A 43 6.50 26.48 17.38
C MET A 43 6.56 27.69 16.43
N MET A 44 6.25 27.50 15.15
CA MET A 44 6.22 28.60 14.17
C MET A 44 5.20 29.69 14.56
N ILE A 45 3.98 29.30 14.92
CA ILE A 45 2.93 30.23 15.37
C ILE A 45 3.40 31.00 16.61
N THR A 46 4.02 30.31 17.57
CA THR A 46 4.51 30.93 18.80
C THR A 46 5.67 31.89 18.53
N ALA A 47 6.59 31.56 17.62
CA ALA A 47 7.64 32.46 17.17
C ALA A 47 7.06 33.75 16.53
N LEU A 48 6.00 33.62 15.71
CA LEU A 48 5.31 34.76 15.12
C LEU A 48 4.64 35.63 16.20
N LEU A 49 3.99 35.03 17.20
CA LEU A 49 3.41 35.76 18.33
C LEU A 49 4.46 36.53 19.14
N ILE A 50 5.67 35.96 19.32
CA ILE A 50 6.80 36.64 19.96
C ILE A 50 7.23 37.86 19.13
N PHE A 51 7.39 37.70 17.82
CA PHE A 51 7.75 38.78 16.90
C PHE A 51 6.70 39.91 16.90
N LEU A 52 5.42 39.58 16.75
CA LEU A 52 4.31 40.55 16.77
C LEU A 52 4.20 41.25 18.13
N GLY A 53 4.42 40.54 19.24
CA GLY A 53 4.45 41.11 20.58
C GLY A 53 5.57 42.14 20.78
N LEU A 54 6.74 41.89 20.20
CA LEU A 54 7.87 42.82 20.21
C LEU A 54 7.61 44.08 19.38
N ILE A 55 6.97 43.95 18.23
CA ILE A 55 6.65 45.07 17.34
C ILE A 55 5.53 45.94 17.92
N SER A 56 4.38 45.32 18.20
CA SER A 56 3.14 46.04 18.53
C SER A 56 3.11 46.49 19.98
N LYS A 57 3.52 45.61 20.90
CA LYS A 57 3.35 45.81 22.35
C LYS A 57 4.66 46.09 23.08
N LYS A 58 5.82 45.97 22.40
CA LYS A 58 7.16 46.10 23.00
C LYS A 58 7.33 45.18 24.22
N LYS A 59 6.70 44.01 24.17
CA LYS A 59 6.64 43.03 25.25
C LYS A 59 6.88 41.64 24.73
N VAL A 60 7.55 40.81 25.53
CA VAL A 60 7.57 39.36 25.33
C VAL A 60 7.02 38.68 26.56
N TYR A 61 6.18 37.68 26.34
CA TYR A 61 5.52 36.94 27.41
C TYR A 61 6.33 35.68 27.73
N THR A 62 6.68 35.49 29.00
CA THR A 62 7.43 34.30 29.45
C THR A 62 6.72 32.98 29.09
N PRO A 63 5.38 32.87 29.20
CA PRO A 63 4.67 31.66 28.78
C PRO A 63 4.88 31.24 27.32
N PHE A 64 5.09 32.17 26.38
CA PHE A 64 5.38 31.83 24.99
C PHE A 64 6.72 31.11 24.85
N PHE A 65 7.77 31.60 25.52
CA PHE A 65 9.06 30.92 25.52
C PHE A 65 9.01 29.57 26.24
N ALA A 66 8.24 29.47 27.33
CA ALA A 66 8.07 28.22 28.05
C ALA A 66 7.44 27.14 27.17
N GLY A 67 6.31 27.47 26.52
CA GLY A 67 5.65 26.53 25.60
C GLY A 67 6.51 26.21 24.37
N PHE A 68 7.13 27.21 23.75
CA PHE A 68 8.05 27.00 22.62
C PHE A 68 9.23 26.08 22.98
N GLY A 69 9.87 26.33 24.13
CA GLY A 69 10.97 25.52 24.62
C GLY A 69 10.55 24.09 24.98
N ALA A 70 9.37 23.93 25.58
CA ALA A 70 8.82 22.60 25.88
C ALA A 70 8.54 21.80 24.60
N SER A 71 7.93 22.42 23.59
CA SER A 71 7.70 21.84 22.27
C SER A 71 8.99 21.40 21.59
N LEU A 72 9.98 22.30 21.52
CA LEU A 72 11.29 22.00 20.94
C LEU A 72 11.99 20.85 21.67
N LEU A 73 12.00 20.89 23.01
CA LEU A 73 12.57 19.81 23.81
C LEU A 73 11.83 18.49 23.58
N GLY A 74 10.50 18.52 23.52
CA GLY A 74 9.67 17.35 23.23
C GLY A 74 10.05 16.71 21.89
N ILE A 75 10.17 17.52 20.83
CA ILE A 75 10.58 17.05 19.49
C ILE A 75 12.00 16.45 19.54
N VAL A 76 12.98 17.18 20.09
CA VAL A 76 14.37 16.68 20.17
C VAL A 76 14.44 15.39 20.99
N THR A 77 13.84 15.36 22.18
CA THR A 77 13.82 14.18 23.04
C THR A 77 13.18 13.00 22.33
N TYR A 78 12.07 13.22 21.61
CA TYR A 78 11.38 12.20 20.87
C TYR A 78 12.28 11.50 19.84
N PHE A 79 12.88 12.27 18.92
CA PHE A 79 13.71 11.70 17.85
C PHE A 79 15.06 11.18 18.35
N VAL A 80 15.55 11.64 19.51
CA VAL A 80 16.72 11.04 20.15
C VAL A 80 16.40 9.65 20.72
N ILE A 81 15.25 9.49 21.38
CA ILE A 81 14.87 8.22 22.02
C ILE A 81 14.41 7.20 20.97
N TRP A 82 13.45 7.56 20.12
CA TRP A 82 12.79 6.61 19.23
C TRP A 82 13.34 6.61 17.81
N GLY A 83 14.03 7.66 17.39
CA GLY A 83 14.55 7.81 16.04
C GLY A 83 13.51 8.30 15.04
N ALA A 84 13.99 8.67 13.85
CA ALA A 84 13.17 8.98 12.70
C ALA A 84 13.37 7.89 11.63
N ASP A 85 12.33 7.60 10.86
CA ASP A 85 12.40 6.68 9.71
C ASP A 85 13.03 7.35 8.50
N ALA A 86 12.81 8.66 8.35
CA ALA A 86 13.45 9.47 7.32
C ALA A 86 14.15 10.68 7.92
N GLY A 87 15.34 10.97 7.39
CA GLY A 87 16.27 11.95 7.91
C GLY A 87 16.20 13.37 7.33
N PHE A 88 16.98 14.31 7.90
CA PHE A 88 17.27 15.63 7.29
C PHE A 88 18.15 15.44 6.05
N GLY A 89 17.54 15.21 4.89
CA GLY A 89 18.24 15.12 3.59
C GLY A 89 17.93 16.29 2.65
N ALA A 90 17.00 17.15 3.03
CA ALA A 90 16.24 17.99 2.10
C ALA A 90 16.87 19.34 1.73
N PHE A 91 17.76 19.92 2.55
CA PHE A 91 18.11 21.34 2.41
C PHE A 91 19.56 21.60 1.98
N THR A 92 20.44 20.59 2.02
CA THR A 92 21.90 20.82 1.95
C THR A 92 22.60 20.33 0.69
N SER A 93 22.00 19.52 -0.19
CA SER A 93 22.78 18.84 -1.24
C SER A 93 22.52 19.28 -2.68
N GLY A 94 21.33 19.73 -3.07
CA GLY A 94 21.06 20.14 -4.46
C GLY A 94 21.37 19.09 -5.55
N LEU A 95 21.57 17.82 -5.16
CA LEU A 95 21.93 16.71 -6.04
C LEU A 95 20.76 15.72 -6.12
N LYS A 96 20.51 15.22 -7.34
CA LYS A 96 19.60 14.08 -7.60
C LYS A 96 20.18 12.83 -6.94
N GLY A 97 19.33 12.02 -6.30
CA GLY A 97 19.73 10.70 -5.78
C GLY A 97 20.31 10.67 -4.36
N PHE A 98 19.97 11.62 -3.49
CA PHE A 98 20.40 11.53 -2.10
C PHE A 98 19.56 10.47 -1.34
N SER A 99 20.13 9.29 -1.09
CA SER A 99 19.63 8.36 -0.08
C SER A 99 19.80 9.00 1.31
N SER A 100 18.73 9.04 2.10
CA SER A 100 18.78 9.48 3.50
C SER A 100 19.70 8.58 4.36
N GLN A 101 20.28 7.51 3.82
CA GLN A 101 21.26 6.70 4.53
C GLN A 101 22.68 7.30 4.50
N ALA A 102 22.99 8.25 3.60
CA ALA A 102 24.36 8.73 3.38
C ALA A 102 24.91 9.70 4.46
N HIS A 103 24.07 10.28 5.33
CA HIS A 103 24.51 11.21 6.38
C HIS A 103 23.83 10.99 7.74
N MET A 104 24.32 10.00 8.51
CA MET A 104 23.75 9.57 9.80
C MET A 104 23.48 10.71 10.82
N LEU A 105 24.31 11.76 10.83
CA LEU A 105 24.13 12.91 11.73
C LEU A 105 22.93 13.78 11.34
N LEU A 106 22.68 13.95 10.05
CA LEU A 106 21.53 14.71 9.60
C LEU A 106 20.27 13.84 9.63
N THR A 107 20.44 12.53 9.52
CA THR A 107 19.27 11.68 9.34
C THR A 107 18.59 11.26 10.63
N GLY A 108 19.16 11.62 11.78
CA GLY A 108 18.64 11.20 13.08
C GLY A 108 18.62 9.67 13.24
N GLY A 109 19.37 8.97 12.37
CA GLY A 109 19.56 7.52 12.37
C GLY A 109 20.82 7.11 13.13
N GLY A 110 21.07 5.80 13.22
CA GLY A 110 22.21 5.23 13.95
C GLY A 110 21.97 5.08 15.45
N ASN A 111 23.06 5.03 16.24
CA ASN A 111 23.01 4.84 17.69
C ASN A 111 22.58 6.12 18.42
N PHE A 112 22.22 5.98 19.70
CA PHE A 112 21.75 7.09 20.56
C PHE A 112 22.61 8.36 20.46
N PHE A 113 23.94 8.25 20.41
CA PHE A 113 24.84 9.41 20.36
C PHE A 113 24.79 10.14 19.04
N THR A 114 24.70 9.41 17.92
CA THR A 114 24.54 10.01 16.58
C THR A 114 23.20 10.74 16.48
N ARG A 115 22.11 10.13 17.00
CA ARG A 115 20.78 10.76 17.05
C ARG A 115 20.80 12.02 17.91
N LEU A 116 21.45 11.97 19.06
CA LEU A 116 21.61 13.10 19.98
C LEU A 116 22.37 14.25 19.31
N ALA A 117 23.53 13.97 18.72
CA ALA A 117 24.35 14.97 18.06
C ALA A 117 23.60 15.62 16.88
N GLY A 118 22.93 14.81 16.07
CA GLY A 118 22.12 15.26 14.94
C GLY A 118 20.97 16.18 15.34
N ASN A 119 20.12 15.72 16.26
CA ASN A 119 18.95 16.50 16.68
C ASN A 119 19.33 17.78 17.44
N ILE A 120 20.44 17.77 18.20
CA ILE A 120 20.98 19.00 18.80
C ILE A 120 21.44 19.96 17.71
N LEU A 121 22.21 19.48 16.71
CA LEU A 121 22.71 20.32 15.61
C LEU A 121 21.58 21.06 14.90
N LEU A 122 20.44 20.39 14.68
CA LEU A 122 19.26 20.96 14.05
C LEU A 122 18.52 21.97 14.94
N ALA A 123 18.48 21.73 16.25
CA ALA A 123 17.84 22.64 17.20
C ALA A 123 18.69 23.87 17.55
N LEU A 124 20.02 23.80 17.37
CA LEU A 124 20.97 24.85 17.79
C LEU A 124 20.62 26.26 17.30
N PRO A 125 20.28 26.51 16.01
CA PRO A 125 19.94 27.85 15.55
C PRO A 125 18.75 28.46 16.30
N VAL A 126 17.71 27.66 16.53
CA VAL A 126 16.48 28.07 17.22
C VAL A 126 16.75 28.33 18.70
N ILE A 127 17.52 27.46 19.36
CA ILE A 127 17.94 27.62 20.76
C ILE A 127 18.76 28.90 20.92
N PHE A 128 19.78 29.08 20.07
CA PHE A 128 20.69 30.21 20.12
C PHE A 128 19.95 31.55 19.97
N ILE A 129 19.02 31.63 19.01
CA ILE A 129 18.25 32.85 18.77
C ILE A 129 17.30 33.16 19.93
N SER A 130 16.65 32.14 20.50
CA SER A 130 15.78 32.32 21.68
C SER A 130 16.56 32.90 22.87
N VAL A 131 17.79 32.43 23.09
CA VAL A 131 18.69 32.98 24.11
C VAL A 131 19.08 34.44 23.80
N ILE A 132 19.42 34.75 22.53
CA ILE A 132 19.74 36.13 22.13
C ILE A 132 18.56 37.07 22.39
N ILE A 133 17.34 36.69 22.04
CA ILE A 133 16.15 37.52 22.29
C ILE A 133 16.03 37.80 23.79
N PHE A 134 16.15 36.78 24.64
CA PHE A 134 16.07 36.95 26.09
C PHE A 134 17.13 37.93 26.62
N LEU A 135 18.39 37.79 26.18
CA LEU A 135 19.49 38.68 26.57
C LEU A 135 19.30 40.12 26.05
N CYS A 136 18.83 40.28 24.82
CA CYS A 136 18.61 41.57 24.19
C CYS A 136 17.45 42.33 24.84
N VAL A 137 16.37 41.63 25.18
CA VAL A 137 15.23 42.21 25.91
C VAL A 137 15.69 42.65 27.31
N LYS A 138 16.46 41.82 28.02
CA LYS A 138 17.02 42.17 29.34
C LYS A 138 17.91 43.43 29.28
N LYS A 139 18.74 43.54 28.25
CA LYS A 139 19.60 44.72 28.00
C LYS A 139 18.89 45.87 27.26
N SER A 140 17.58 45.75 27.00
CA SER A 140 16.78 46.76 26.28
C SER A 140 17.29 47.14 24.88
N LYS A 141 17.98 46.22 24.20
CA LYS A 141 18.47 46.41 22.82
C LYS A 141 17.33 46.23 21.81
N LYS A 142 16.64 47.32 21.47
CA LYS A 142 15.40 47.27 20.67
C LYS A 142 15.56 46.66 19.29
N PHE A 143 16.49 47.19 18.50
CA PHE A 143 16.75 46.74 17.13
C PHE A 143 17.17 45.27 17.10
N LEU A 144 18.09 44.88 17.99
CA LEU A 144 18.58 43.51 18.06
C LEU A 144 17.50 42.51 18.52
N SER A 145 16.63 42.90 19.46
CA SER A 145 15.50 42.04 19.87
C SER A 145 14.52 41.79 18.73
N PHE A 146 14.21 42.83 17.94
CA PHE A 146 13.38 42.72 16.74
C PHE A 146 14.03 41.80 15.71
N LEU A 147 15.29 42.08 15.35
CA LEU A 147 16.02 41.32 14.34
C LEU A 147 16.13 39.84 14.73
N SER A 148 16.46 39.54 15.98
CA SER A 148 16.53 38.16 16.46
C SER A 148 15.15 37.47 16.48
N SER A 149 14.06 38.18 16.80
CA SER A 149 12.71 37.58 16.72
C SER A 149 12.24 37.32 15.30
N PHE A 150 12.68 38.14 14.33
CA PHE A 150 12.46 37.86 12.92
C PHE A 150 13.20 36.59 12.48
N PHE A 151 14.48 36.47 12.86
CA PHE A 151 15.23 35.24 12.63
C PHE A 151 14.61 34.04 13.34
N LEU A 152 14.04 34.18 14.55
CA LEU A 152 13.36 33.07 15.22
C LEU A 152 12.21 32.52 14.37
N VAL A 153 11.43 33.38 13.72
CA VAL A 153 10.38 32.96 12.78
C VAL A 153 11.00 32.21 11.61
N ILE A 154 12.03 32.78 10.95
CA ILE A 154 12.71 32.15 9.82
C ILE A 154 13.25 30.77 10.20
N PHE A 155 14.02 30.67 11.29
CA PHE A 155 14.62 29.40 11.70
C PHE A 155 13.59 28.41 12.22
N SER A 156 12.44 28.85 12.74
CA SER A 156 11.33 27.94 13.08
C SER A 156 10.63 27.41 11.82
N VAL A 157 10.50 28.24 10.77
CA VAL A 157 10.02 27.81 9.45
C VAL A 157 11.01 26.83 8.82
N VAL A 158 12.30 27.15 8.82
CA VAL A 158 13.35 26.25 8.35
C VAL A 158 13.32 24.94 9.15
N PHE A 159 13.21 25.00 10.48
CA PHE A 159 13.09 23.81 11.32
C PHE A 159 11.87 22.96 10.93
N LEU A 160 10.69 23.55 10.75
CA LEU A 160 9.52 22.80 10.26
C LEU A 160 9.75 22.19 8.87
N LEU A 161 10.25 22.98 7.92
CA LEU A 161 10.45 22.54 6.52
C LEU A 161 11.54 21.50 6.36
N THR A 162 12.50 21.49 7.28
CA THR A 162 13.65 20.59 7.24
C THR A 162 13.46 19.32 8.05
N MET A 163 12.58 19.35 9.05
CA MET A 163 12.23 18.14 9.77
C MET A 163 11.21 17.34 8.95
N ASN A 164 11.71 16.31 8.27
CA ASN A 164 10.89 15.19 7.82
C ASN A 164 10.50 14.37 9.05
N LEU A 165 9.49 14.84 9.79
CA LEU A 165 9.09 14.32 11.11
C LEU A 165 8.40 12.95 11.03
N ARG A 166 8.96 12.02 10.26
CA ARG A 166 8.52 10.63 10.22
C ARG A 166 9.09 9.91 11.43
N SER A 167 8.26 9.81 12.45
CA SER A 167 8.45 8.91 13.57
C SER A 167 8.61 7.49 13.07
N LYS A 168 9.54 6.75 13.70
CA LYS A 168 9.51 5.30 13.58
C LYS A 168 8.13 4.79 14.06
N PRO A 169 7.39 4.05 13.23
CA PRO A 169 6.06 3.60 13.57
C PRO A 169 6.15 2.64 14.76
N ASN A 170 5.22 2.79 15.69
CA ASN A 170 5.16 1.95 16.88
C ASN A 170 4.45 0.64 16.53
N THR A 171 5.20 -0.31 15.98
CA THR A 171 4.69 -1.61 15.54
C THR A 171 5.29 -2.74 16.37
N GLU A 172 4.51 -3.79 16.59
CA GLU A 172 5.00 -5.03 17.17
C GLU A 172 5.66 -5.86 16.07
N ARG A 173 6.96 -6.11 16.24
CA ARG A 173 7.78 -6.78 15.23
C ARG A 173 7.78 -8.30 15.43
N MET A 174 7.63 -9.06 14.34
CA MET A 174 7.48 -10.51 14.30
C MET A 174 8.67 -11.22 13.63
N TRP A 175 9.88 -10.66 13.79
CA TRP A 175 11.10 -11.18 13.16
C TRP A 175 11.44 -12.63 13.53
N GLU A 176 11.21 -13.02 14.79
CA GLU A 176 11.54 -14.37 15.25
C GLU A 176 10.68 -15.43 14.56
N GLY A 177 9.37 -15.20 14.46
CA GLY A 177 8.44 -16.12 13.78
C GLY A 177 8.60 -16.08 12.25
N HIS A 178 8.91 -14.91 11.68
CA HIS A 178 9.32 -14.76 10.28
C HIS A 178 10.52 -15.68 9.96
N ASP A 179 11.62 -15.50 10.68
CA ASP A 179 12.85 -16.25 10.44
C ASP A 179 12.69 -17.75 10.73
N ASP A 180 11.94 -18.10 11.78
CA ASP A 180 11.66 -19.49 12.14
C ASP A 180 10.83 -20.21 11.08
N TYR A 181 9.81 -19.55 10.52
CA TYR A 181 9.00 -20.09 9.44
C TYR A 181 9.85 -20.35 8.19
N LEU A 182 10.57 -19.33 7.70
CA LEU A 182 11.35 -19.44 6.47
C LEU A 182 12.48 -20.48 6.56
N LYS A 183 13.14 -20.60 7.73
CA LYS A 183 14.19 -21.62 7.95
C LYS A 183 13.69 -23.06 7.89
N LYS A 184 12.39 -23.27 8.10
CA LYS A 184 11.75 -24.58 8.13
C LYS A 184 11.22 -25.02 6.77
N ILE A 185 11.19 -24.12 5.78
CA ILE A 185 10.76 -24.45 4.42
C ILE A 185 11.77 -25.43 3.81
N ASP A 186 11.25 -26.56 3.32
CA ASP A 186 12.02 -27.56 2.59
C ASP A 186 12.39 -27.01 1.21
N LYS A 187 13.50 -27.51 0.65
CA LYS A 187 13.82 -27.22 -0.76
C LYS A 187 12.77 -27.85 -1.67
N HIS A 188 12.40 -27.13 -2.71
CA HIS A 188 11.48 -27.58 -3.75
C HIS A 188 11.89 -28.94 -4.30
N LYS A 189 10.90 -29.68 -4.81
CA LYS A 189 11.13 -31.00 -5.39
C LYS A 189 11.67 -30.84 -6.80
N LYS A 190 12.38 -31.86 -7.29
CA LYS A 190 12.79 -31.92 -8.69
C LYS A 190 11.55 -31.80 -9.60
N ASN A 191 11.62 -30.94 -10.61
CA ASN A 191 10.52 -30.59 -11.52
C ASN A 191 9.36 -29.83 -10.83
N SER A 192 9.64 -29.01 -9.82
CA SER A 192 8.64 -28.04 -9.37
C SER A 192 8.46 -26.98 -10.46
N PRO A 193 7.22 -26.49 -10.69
CA PRO A 193 6.95 -25.59 -11.81
C PRO A 193 7.63 -24.23 -11.60
N ASN A 194 7.91 -23.55 -12.71
CA ASN A 194 8.15 -22.12 -12.68
C ASN A 194 6.84 -21.38 -12.36
N VAL A 195 6.93 -20.15 -11.89
CA VAL A 195 5.77 -19.34 -11.57
C VAL A 195 5.92 -17.95 -12.19
N LEU A 196 4.92 -17.54 -12.98
CA LEU A 196 4.78 -16.19 -13.53
C LEU A 196 3.49 -15.57 -12.99
N PHE A 197 3.63 -14.65 -12.04
CA PHE A 197 2.52 -13.90 -11.47
C PHE A 197 2.43 -12.51 -12.09
N ILE A 198 1.40 -12.30 -12.91
CA ILE A 198 1.14 -11.06 -13.65
C ILE A 198 0.08 -10.24 -12.90
N LEU A 199 0.43 -8.99 -12.57
CA LEU A 199 -0.45 -8.07 -11.86
C LEU A 199 -0.57 -6.73 -12.59
N MET A 200 -1.76 -6.45 -13.11
CA MET A 200 -2.14 -5.20 -13.77
C MET A 200 -2.46 -4.09 -12.76
N ASP A 201 -2.36 -2.82 -13.18
CA ASP A 201 -2.59 -1.63 -12.34
C ASP A 201 -3.77 -0.81 -12.86
N ASP A 202 -4.87 -0.78 -12.12
CA ASP A 202 -6.14 -0.15 -12.53
C ASP A 202 -6.83 -0.79 -13.76
N LEU A 203 -6.66 -2.10 -13.98
CA LEU A 203 -7.38 -2.83 -15.03
C LEU A 203 -8.73 -3.34 -14.48
N GLY A 204 -9.83 -2.91 -15.09
CA GLY A 204 -11.17 -3.31 -14.68
C GLY A 204 -11.59 -4.69 -15.19
N TYR A 205 -12.61 -5.26 -14.55
CA TYR A 205 -13.20 -6.54 -14.96
C TYR A 205 -13.63 -6.54 -16.44
N GLY A 206 -14.16 -5.42 -16.94
CA GLY A 206 -14.65 -5.31 -18.31
C GLY A 206 -13.60 -4.88 -19.34
N ASP A 207 -12.31 -4.93 -19.02
CA ASP A 207 -11.25 -4.43 -19.91
C ASP A 207 -10.55 -5.51 -20.75
N ILE A 208 -10.73 -6.80 -20.43
CA ILE A 208 -10.20 -7.91 -21.25
C ILE A 208 -11.31 -8.56 -22.10
N SER A 209 -10.98 -9.05 -23.29
CA SER A 209 -11.97 -9.56 -24.24
C SER A 209 -12.72 -10.78 -23.71
N LEU A 210 -12.08 -11.67 -22.94
CA LEU A 210 -12.75 -12.80 -22.28
C LEU A 210 -13.90 -12.36 -21.35
N ASN A 211 -13.79 -11.18 -20.75
CA ASN A 211 -14.82 -10.60 -19.88
C ASN A 211 -15.77 -9.62 -20.59
N GLY A 212 -15.79 -9.64 -21.93
CA GLY A 212 -16.72 -8.84 -22.74
C GLY A 212 -16.24 -7.44 -23.09
N SER A 213 -14.93 -7.18 -23.00
CA SER A 213 -14.32 -5.92 -23.46
C SER A 213 -14.46 -5.72 -24.97
N LEU A 214 -14.36 -4.46 -25.39
CA LEU A 214 -14.17 -4.08 -26.79
C LEU A 214 -12.69 -4.10 -27.22
N ILE A 215 -11.77 -4.24 -26.26
CA ILE A 215 -10.33 -4.31 -26.49
C ILE A 215 -9.99 -5.77 -26.78
N ASP A 216 -9.36 -6.04 -27.93
CA ASP A 216 -8.86 -7.36 -28.26
C ASP A 216 -7.60 -7.66 -27.43
N THR A 217 -7.67 -8.67 -26.54
CA THR A 217 -6.56 -9.10 -25.67
C THR A 217 -6.22 -10.58 -25.86
N PRO A 218 -5.83 -11.02 -27.08
CA PRO A 218 -5.70 -12.45 -27.39
C PRO A 218 -4.63 -13.17 -26.56
N ASN A 219 -3.56 -12.51 -26.14
CA ASN A 219 -2.50 -13.17 -25.37
C ASN A 219 -2.90 -13.31 -23.89
N ILE A 220 -3.58 -12.31 -23.32
CA ILE A 220 -4.19 -12.42 -21.99
C ILE A 220 -5.27 -13.51 -22.02
N ASP A 221 -6.18 -13.48 -22.99
CA ASP A 221 -7.26 -14.47 -23.14
C ASP A 221 -6.70 -15.90 -23.26
N SER A 222 -5.55 -16.06 -23.94
CA SER A 222 -4.89 -17.36 -24.07
C SER A 222 -4.54 -18.02 -22.73
N ILE A 223 -4.40 -17.25 -21.64
CA ILE A 223 -4.20 -17.80 -20.28
C ILE A 223 -5.45 -18.55 -19.84
N GLY A 224 -6.63 -17.94 -19.96
CA GLY A 224 -7.91 -18.56 -19.60
C GLY A 224 -8.31 -19.68 -20.56
N GLU A 225 -8.16 -19.45 -21.88
CA GLU A 225 -8.52 -20.44 -22.90
C GLU A 225 -7.68 -21.72 -22.82
N ASN A 226 -6.39 -21.62 -22.45
CA ASN A 226 -5.52 -22.77 -22.22
C ASN A 226 -5.51 -23.22 -20.75
N GLY A 227 -6.31 -22.58 -19.90
CA GLY A 227 -6.33 -22.84 -18.48
C GLY A 227 -7.74 -22.68 -17.90
N ALA A 228 -7.89 -21.79 -16.93
CA ALA A 228 -9.17 -21.50 -16.31
C ALA A 228 -9.34 -20.02 -15.94
N GLU A 229 -10.61 -19.62 -15.77
CA GLU A 229 -11.03 -18.32 -15.28
C GLU A 229 -11.79 -18.46 -13.95
N LEU A 230 -11.56 -17.52 -13.01
CA LEU A 230 -12.51 -17.27 -11.92
C LEU A 230 -13.34 -16.03 -12.25
N THR A 231 -14.64 -16.23 -12.44
CA THR A 231 -15.56 -15.12 -12.77
C THR A 231 -15.79 -14.21 -11.57
N ASN A 232 -15.54 -14.68 -10.34
CA ASN A 232 -15.77 -13.96 -9.09
C ASN A 232 -14.46 -13.79 -8.27
N PHE A 233 -13.41 -13.28 -8.90
CA PHE A 233 -12.18 -12.91 -8.20
C PHE A 233 -12.16 -11.44 -7.77
N TYR A 234 -11.70 -11.20 -6.54
CA TYR A 234 -11.69 -9.88 -5.92
C TYR A 234 -10.27 -9.45 -5.50
N SER A 235 -9.84 -8.28 -5.92
CA SER A 235 -8.76 -7.60 -5.22
C SER A 235 -9.13 -7.36 -3.76
N SER A 236 -8.20 -7.66 -2.86
CA SER A 236 -8.33 -7.45 -1.42
C SER A 236 -8.52 -5.98 -1.04
N TYR A 237 -8.29 -5.06 -1.98
CA TYR A 237 -8.44 -3.63 -1.75
C TYR A 237 -8.74 -2.84 -3.02
N SER A 238 -9.46 -1.73 -2.91
CA SER A 238 -9.81 -0.89 -4.08
C SER A 238 -8.72 0.13 -4.47
N VAL A 239 -7.46 -0.07 -4.06
CA VAL A 239 -6.29 0.75 -4.44
C VAL A 239 -5.01 -0.10 -4.36
N CYS A 240 -4.03 0.29 -5.18
CA CYS A 240 -2.76 -0.41 -5.45
C CYS A 240 -1.93 -0.87 -4.24
N SER A 241 -1.32 0.02 -3.43
CA SER A 241 -0.37 -0.44 -2.38
C SER A 241 -0.96 -1.46 -1.40
N PRO A 242 -2.17 -1.24 -0.84
CA PRO A 242 -2.81 -2.24 0.02
C PRO A 242 -3.13 -3.55 -0.73
N ALA A 243 -3.59 -3.49 -1.98
CA ALA A 243 -3.88 -4.70 -2.75
C ALA A 243 -2.62 -5.54 -3.03
N ARG A 244 -1.52 -4.89 -3.42
CA ARG A 244 -0.21 -5.53 -3.64
C ARG A 244 0.34 -6.17 -2.37
N PHE A 245 0.20 -5.47 -1.23
CA PHE A 245 0.53 -6.03 0.08
C PHE A 245 -0.23 -7.33 0.33
N ALA A 246 -1.55 -7.32 0.11
CA ALA A 246 -2.40 -8.46 0.38
C ALA A 246 -2.09 -9.65 -0.53
N ALA A 247 -1.87 -9.40 -1.82
CA ALA A 247 -1.51 -10.43 -2.80
C ALA A 247 -0.19 -11.14 -2.45
N LEU A 248 0.79 -10.40 -1.94
CA LEU A 248 2.12 -10.96 -1.63
C LEU A 248 2.21 -11.62 -0.26
N THR A 249 1.35 -11.27 0.71
CA THR A 249 1.48 -11.73 2.12
C THR A 249 0.35 -12.63 2.58
N GLY A 250 -0.74 -12.73 1.82
CA GLY A 250 -1.96 -13.44 2.23
C GLY A 250 -2.66 -12.81 3.44
N ARG A 251 -2.37 -11.54 3.73
CA ARG A 251 -2.87 -10.83 4.91
C ARG A 251 -3.55 -9.54 4.50
N TYR A 252 -4.63 -9.22 5.18
CA TYR A 252 -5.32 -7.95 4.96
C TYR A 252 -4.42 -6.76 5.38
N PRO A 253 -4.38 -5.66 4.60
CA PRO A 253 -3.38 -4.60 4.79
C PRO A 253 -3.44 -3.87 6.13
N TYR A 254 -4.58 -3.92 6.81
CA TYR A 254 -4.75 -3.44 8.18
C TYR A 254 -3.69 -4.03 9.12
N ARG A 255 -3.37 -5.33 8.96
CA ARG A 255 -2.40 -6.05 9.80
C ARG A 255 -0.96 -5.57 9.58
N GLY A 256 -0.65 -5.18 8.34
CA GLY A 256 0.66 -4.68 7.92
C GLY A 256 0.89 -3.19 8.17
N TYR A 257 -0.09 -2.45 8.68
CA TYR A 257 -0.09 -0.97 8.66
C TYR A 257 0.09 -0.40 7.24
N ALA A 258 -0.39 -1.12 6.22
CA ALA A 258 -0.28 -0.78 4.80
C ALA A 258 -1.66 -0.48 4.18
N ASP A 259 -2.55 0.14 4.96
CA ASP A 259 -3.97 0.32 4.67
C ASP A 259 -4.28 1.64 3.93
N ASN A 260 -3.29 2.18 3.21
CA ASN A 260 -3.43 3.34 2.34
C ASN A 260 -2.32 3.34 1.27
N VAL A 261 -2.45 4.22 0.28
CA VAL A 261 -1.44 4.42 -0.77
C VAL A 261 -0.11 4.87 -0.13
N ILE A 262 0.97 4.17 -0.49
CA ILE A 262 2.33 4.46 -0.03
C ILE A 262 2.99 5.44 -1.00
N TYR A 263 3.44 6.57 -0.49
CA TYR A 263 4.00 7.65 -1.31
C TYR A 263 5.54 7.69 -1.25
N PRO A 264 6.20 8.18 -2.31
CA PRO A 264 7.64 8.32 -2.37
C PRO A 264 8.25 9.05 -1.19
N THR A 265 9.42 8.57 -0.78
CA THR A 265 10.25 9.26 0.18
C THR A 265 11.03 10.35 -0.57
N VAL A 266 10.49 11.57 -0.58
CA VAL A 266 11.07 12.64 -1.40
C VAL A 266 12.40 13.15 -0.85
N ASN A 267 13.45 12.92 -1.63
CA ASN A 267 14.81 13.43 -1.44
C ASN A 267 15.08 14.81 -2.09
N THR A 268 14.07 15.49 -2.65
CA THR A 268 14.29 16.72 -3.44
C THR A 268 14.21 18.01 -2.63
N ILE A 269 14.98 19.05 -2.95
CA ILE A 269 14.94 20.33 -2.22
C ILE A 269 13.70 21.20 -2.53
N SER A 270 12.70 20.70 -3.26
CA SER A 270 11.50 21.47 -3.59
C SER A 270 10.74 21.81 -2.29
N PRO A 271 10.67 23.09 -1.89
CA PRO A 271 10.09 23.50 -0.61
C PRO A 271 8.58 23.24 -0.52
N PHE A 272 7.97 22.78 -1.61
CA PHE A 272 6.55 22.45 -1.72
C PHE A 272 6.30 21.06 -2.32
N ALA A 273 7.26 20.14 -2.27
CA ALA A 273 6.97 18.76 -2.64
C ALA A 273 5.78 18.25 -1.80
N ALA A 274 4.66 17.94 -2.47
CA ALA A 274 3.39 17.60 -1.82
C ALA A 274 3.54 16.45 -0.81
N THR A 275 4.45 15.52 -1.10
CA THR A 275 4.74 14.34 -0.27
C THR A 275 5.39 14.63 1.09
N ARG A 276 5.88 15.84 1.37
CA ARG A 276 6.61 16.11 2.63
C ARG A 276 5.76 16.53 3.82
N LEU A 277 4.72 17.32 3.57
CA LEU A 277 3.85 17.83 4.64
C LEU A 277 2.53 17.05 4.70
N PHE A 278 2.05 16.57 3.54
CA PHE A 278 0.74 15.95 3.42
C PHE A 278 0.78 14.43 3.63
N ASN A 279 1.89 13.74 3.34
CA ASN A 279 2.01 12.29 3.61
C ASN A 279 1.72 11.95 5.07
N SER A 280 2.24 12.70 6.04
CA SER A 280 1.96 12.40 7.46
C SER A 280 0.51 12.64 7.88
N ILE A 281 -0.25 13.43 7.10
CA ILE A 281 -1.69 13.62 7.28
C ILE A 281 -2.46 12.51 6.58
N GLU A 282 -2.07 12.16 5.36
CA GLU A 282 -2.73 11.17 4.51
C GLU A 282 -2.46 9.73 4.95
N MET A 283 -1.24 9.42 5.37
CA MET A 283 -0.82 8.08 5.79
C MET A 283 -1.31 7.75 7.21
N GLY A 284 -1.57 8.75 8.07
CA GLY A 284 -2.11 8.54 9.41
C GLY A 284 -1.20 7.65 10.26
N ALA A 285 -1.68 6.45 10.60
CA ALA A 285 -0.94 5.43 11.36
C ALA A 285 -0.20 4.40 10.47
N ASN A 286 -0.24 4.53 9.14
CA ASN A 286 0.46 3.64 8.24
C ASN A 286 1.98 3.81 8.34
N VAL A 287 2.67 2.72 8.01
CA VAL A 287 4.12 2.65 7.85
C VAL A 287 4.51 3.19 6.46
N ASP A 288 5.80 3.46 6.26
CA ASP A 288 6.33 4.01 5.01
C ASP A 288 6.44 2.99 3.86
N GLY A 289 6.22 1.72 4.16
CA GLY A 289 6.31 0.60 3.23
C GLY A 289 5.95 -0.72 3.91
N MET A 290 6.01 -1.84 3.20
CA MET A 290 5.79 -3.16 3.78
C MET A 290 6.86 -3.51 4.80
N LEU A 291 6.49 -3.69 6.07
CA LEU A 291 7.44 -4.04 7.12
C LEU A 291 8.20 -5.32 6.76
N GLY A 292 9.52 -5.35 6.94
CA GLY A 292 10.38 -6.48 6.57
C GLY A 292 10.19 -7.75 7.39
N ASP A 293 9.32 -7.71 8.40
CA ASP A 293 8.95 -8.89 9.18
C ASP A 293 7.60 -9.49 8.73
N GLU A 294 6.94 -8.92 7.73
CA GLU A 294 5.90 -9.63 6.97
C GLU A 294 6.56 -10.76 6.19
N ILE A 295 5.80 -11.81 5.88
CA ILE A 295 6.29 -12.94 5.11
C ILE A 295 5.67 -12.82 3.73
N THR A 296 6.49 -12.61 2.70
CA THR A 296 6.01 -12.55 1.32
C THR A 296 6.11 -13.91 0.64
N ILE A 297 5.29 -14.13 -0.40
CA ILE A 297 5.38 -15.34 -1.21
C ILE A 297 6.76 -15.46 -1.89
N ALA A 298 7.43 -14.35 -2.21
CA ALA A 298 8.78 -14.34 -2.76
C ALA A 298 9.79 -14.91 -1.77
N GLU A 299 9.69 -14.56 -0.48
CA GLU A 299 10.56 -15.11 0.57
C GLU A 299 10.35 -16.62 0.74
N VAL A 300 9.11 -17.08 0.62
CA VAL A 300 8.78 -18.52 0.66
C VAL A 300 9.40 -19.25 -0.53
N PHE A 301 9.25 -18.73 -1.75
CA PHE A 301 9.86 -19.30 -2.95
C PHE A 301 11.39 -19.32 -2.86
N LYS A 302 12.01 -18.22 -2.44
CA LYS A 302 13.46 -18.12 -2.23
C LYS A 302 13.95 -19.10 -1.15
N ALA A 303 13.23 -19.24 -0.04
CA ALA A 303 13.54 -20.23 0.99
C ALA A 303 13.48 -21.66 0.43
N SER A 304 12.49 -21.95 -0.42
CA SER A 304 12.33 -23.21 -1.17
C SER A 304 13.38 -23.41 -2.27
N GLY A 305 14.15 -22.39 -2.62
CA GLY A 305 15.27 -22.47 -3.57
C GLY A 305 14.98 -21.99 -4.99
N TYR A 306 13.86 -21.29 -5.19
CA TYR A 306 13.57 -20.63 -6.47
C TYR A 306 14.47 -19.42 -6.70
N ASN A 307 14.74 -19.11 -7.97
CA ASN A 307 15.24 -17.80 -8.39
C ASN A 307 14.08 -16.82 -8.40
N THR A 308 14.21 -15.66 -7.76
CA THR A 308 13.07 -14.73 -7.58
C THR A 308 13.34 -13.38 -8.25
N GLY A 309 12.42 -12.93 -9.11
CA GLY A 309 12.53 -11.67 -9.85
C GLY A 309 11.23 -10.87 -9.82
N ALA A 310 11.33 -9.55 -9.70
CA ALA A 310 10.19 -8.64 -9.76
C ALA A 310 10.39 -7.57 -10.85
N PHE A 311 9.33 -7.30 -11.62
CA PHE A 311 9.40 -6.45 -12.81
C PHE A 311 8.23 -5.46 -12.85
N GLY A 312 8.53 -4.16 -12.94
CA GLY A 312 7.55 -3.09 -13.03
C GLY A 312 7.36 -2.31 -11.73
N LYS A 313 6.12 -2.11 -11.31
CA LYS A 313 5.72 -1.28 -10.16
C LYS A 313 5.75 -2.09 -8.86
N TRP A 314 6.55 -1.65 -7.89
CA TRP A 314 6.57 -2.21 -6.54
C TRP A 314 5.48 -1.62 -5.63
N HIS A 315 5.56 -0.33 -5.36
CA HIS A 315 4.58 0.46 -4.58
C HIS A 315 4.37 0.04 -3.12
N LEU A 316 5.35 -0.63 -2.53
CA LEU A 316 5.38 -1.03 -1.11
C LEU A 316 6.55 -0.38 -0.34
N GLY A 317 7.07 0.75 -0.84
CA GLY A 317 8.13 1.57 -0.25
C GLY A 317 9.42 1.58 -1.07
N ASP A 318 10.37 2.44 -0.72
CA ASP A 318 11.53 2.80 -1.58
C ASP A 318 12.89 2.85 -0.87
N TYR A 319 12.99 2.30 0.34
CA TYR A 319 14.25 2.27 1.08
C TYR A 319 14.27 1.21 2.18
N GLY A 320 15.48 0.79 2.55
CA GLY A 320 15.69 -0.10 3.70
C GLY A 320 14.89 -1.40 3.57
N GLU A 321 14.22 -1.80 4.64
CA GLU A 321 13.40 -3.02 4.68
C GLU A 321 12.21 -3.02 3.69
N TYR A 322 11.86 -1.85 3.14
CA TYR A 322 10.73 -1.70 2.22
C TYR A 322 11.07 -2.02 0.76
N LEU A 323 12.36 -2.23 0.45
CA LEU A 323 12.82 -2.52 -0.90
C LEU A 323 12.42 -3.94 -1.35
N PRO A 324 12.12 -4.17 -2.65
CA PRO A 324 11.78 -5.49 -3.19
C PRO A 324 12.77 -6.60 -2.82
N THR A 325 14.07 -6.35 -2.94
CA THR A 325 15.10 -7.36 -2.67
C THR A 325 15.32 -7.65 -1.18
N ASN A 326 14.78 -6.79 -0.31
CA ASN A 326 14.67 -7.04 1.13
C ASN A 326 13.34 -7.72 1.51
N GLN A 327 12.53 -8.10 0.52
CA GLN A 327 11.20 -8.70 0.65
C GLN A 327 11.10 -10.01 -0.16
N GLY A 328 12.24 -10.68 -0.33
CA GLY A 328 12.32 -12.02 -0.91
C GLY A 328 12.77 -12.09 -2.36
N PHE A 329 12.83 -10.99 -3.10
CA PHE A 329 13.31 -11.01 -4.49
C PHE A 329 14.84 -11.01 -4.58
N ASP A 330 15.42 -11.75 -5.53
CA ASP A 330 16.86 -11.73 -5.83
C ASP A 330 17.20 -10.55 -6.76
N TYR A 331 16.28 -10.26 -7.69
CA TYR A 331 16.41 -9.20 -8.67
C TYR A 331 15.13 -8.36 -8.75
N PHE A 332 15.28 -7.04 -8.88
CA PHE A 332 14.17 -6.16 -9.23
C PHE A 332 14.54 -5.19 -10.34
N TYR A 333 13.63 -5.01 -11.29
CA TYR A 333 13.66 -3.93 -12.26
C TYR A 333 12.34 -3.18 -12.29
N GLY A 334 12.40 -1.86 -12.26
CA GLY A 334 11.24 -1.00 -12.47
C GLY A 334 11.16 0.12 -11.46
N SER A 335 9.95 0.48 -11.04
CA SER A 335 9.71 1.67 -10.21
C SER A 335 9.23 1.30 -8.81
N HIS A 336 9.78 1.98 -7.80
CA HIS A 336 9.30 1.84 -6.42
C HIS A 336 7.90 2.45 -6.20
N HIS A 337 7.41 3.23 -7.16
CA HIS A 337 6.23 4.09 -7.02
C HIS A 337 5.33 3.99 -8.23
N VAL A 338 4.11 4.50 -8.11
CA VAL A 338 3.22 4.69 -9.25
C VAL A 338 3.71 5.81 -10.19
N ASN A 339 3.32 5.72 -11.46
CA ASN A 339 3.79 6.55 -12.56
C ASN A 339 3.46 8.05 -12.47
N ASP A 340 2.40 8.41 -11.75
CA ASP A 340 1.97 9.81 -11.55
C ASP A 340 2.64 10.48 -10.34
N MET A 341 3.41 9.73 -9.55
CA MET A 341 4.12 10.24 -8.38
C MET A 341 5.49 10.79 -8.74
N THR A 342 5.93 11.83 -8.04
CA THR A 342 7.25 12.42 -8.23
C THR A 342 8.13 12.21 -6.99
N PRO A 343 9.37 11.71 -7.15
CA PRO A 343 10.01 11.30 -8.41
C PRO A 343 9.49 9.97 -8.95
N PHE A 344 9.40 9.84 -10.28
CA PHE A 344 9.22 8.56 -10.98
C PHE A 344 10.52 8.22 -11.71
N TYR A 345 10.92 6.95 -11.73
CA TYR A 345 12.18 6.47 -12.31
C TYR A 345 12.11 4.94 -12.43
N HIS A 346 12.98 4.36 -13.25
CA HIS A 346 13.26 2.93 -13.19
C HIS A 346 14.63 2.68 -12.55
N VAL A 347 14.72 1.63 -11.74
CA VAL A 347 15.94 1.11 -11.14
C VAL A 347 16.17 -0.34 -11.52
N THR A 348 17.43 -0.76 -11.42
CA THR A 348 17.79 -2.15 -11.13
C THR A 348 18.16 -2.26 -9.66
N GLU A 349 17.83 -3.39 -9.03
CA GLU A 349 18.12 -3.63 -7.62
C GLU A 349 18.56 -5.07 -7.38
N GLU A 350 19.64 -5.21 -6.61
CA GLU A 350 20.18 -6.49 -6.13
C GLU A 350 20.74 -6.30 -4.71
N ASN A 351 20.51 -7.28 -3.82
CA ASN A 351 21.08 -7.28 -2.47
C ASN A 351 20.78 -6.00 -1.65
N GLY A 352 19.61 -5.39 -1.81
CA GLY A 352 19.19 -4.18 -1.10
C GLY A 352 19.85 -2.89 -1.60
N GLU A 353 20.60 -2.94 -2.70
CA GLU A 353 21.24 -1.80 -3.34
C GLU A 353 20.65 -1.62 -4.74
N TRP A 354 20.40 -0.37 -5.14
CA TRP A 354 19.76 -0.06 -6.41
C TRP A 354 20.43 1.08 -7.17
N GLU A 355 20.30 1.02 -8.49
CA GLU A 355 20.86 1.99 -9.43
C GLU A 355 19.77 2.53 -10.35
N ILE A 356 19.75 3.84 -10.60
CA ILE A 356 18.80 4.43 -11.55
C ILE A 356 19.25 4.10 -12.98
N VAL A 357 18.43 3.35 -13.69
CA VAL A 357 18.63 3.05 -15.12
C VAL A 357 17.92 4.06 -16.02
N HIS A 358 16.70 4.48 -15.64
CA HIS A 358 15.97 5.56 -16.32
C HIS A 358 15.54 6.62 -15.31
N GLY A 359 16.08 7.83 -15.47
CA GLY A 359 15.91 8.91 -14.48
C GLY A 359 14.61 9.69 -14.63
N THR A 360 14.21 10.44 -13.59
CA THR A 360 12.95 11.19 -13.57
C THR A 360 12.75 12.22 -14.68
N ASP A 361 13.82 12.78 -15.25
CA ASP A 361 13.65 13.69 -16.39
C ASP A 361 13.36 12.95 -17.70
N GLU A 362 13.92 11.75 -17.87
CA GLU A 362 13.64 10.86 -19.00
C GLU A 362 12.23 10.30 -18.90
N MET A 363 11.86 9.81 -17.71
CA MET A 363 10.55 9.21 -17.41
C MET A 363 9.40 10.23 -17.27
N LYS A 364 9.57 11.47 -17.75
CA LYS A 364 8.44 12.39 -18.01
C LYS A 364 7.62 11.95 -19.22
N ASP A 365 8.29 11.33 -20.18
CA ASP A 365 7.67 10.60 -21.29
C ASP A 365 7.90 9.11 -21.05
N GLN A 366 6.83 8.38 -20.73
CA GLN A 366 6.92 6.98 -20.31
C GLN A 366 6.50 6.02 -21.43
N LYS A 367 6.39 6.49 -22.68
CA LYS A 367 5.93 5.69 -23.81
C LYS A 367 6.71 4.40 -24.07
N ASN A 368 7.97 4.33 -23.64
CA ASN A 368 8.81 3.14 -23.80
C ASN A 368 8.85 2.26 -22.54
N ALA A 369 8.19 2.65 -21.45
CA ALA A 369 8.35 1.96 -20.18
C ALA A 369 7.75 0.53 -20.21
N THR A 370 6.67 0.28 -20.96
CA THR A 370 6.17 -1.08 -21.21
C THR A 370 7.24 -1.95 -21.85
N LYS A 371 7.84 -1.45 -22.93
CA LYS A 371 8.90 -2.13 -23.67
C LYS A 371 10.11 -2.42 -22.79
N TYR A 372 10.59 -1.44 -22.01
CA TYR A 372 11.75 -1.65 -21.14
C TYR A 372 11.50 -2.71 -20.07
N ILE A 373 10.33 -2.71 -19.44
CA ILE A 373 9.97 -3.74 -18.45
C ILE A 373 9.89 -5.12 -19.12
N HIS A 374 9.28 -5.20 -20.31
CA HIS A 374 9.18 -6.44 -21.08
C HIS A 374 10.56 -6.99 -21.50
N GLU A 375 11.44 -6.15 -22.03
CA GLU A 375 12.80 -6.53 -22.42
C GLU A 375 13.57 -7.08 -21.22
N GLU A 376 13.41 -6.46 -20.05
CA GLU A 376 14.09 -6.89 -18.83
C GLU A 376 13.61 -8.25 -18.32
N ILE A 377 12.29 -8.46 -18.16
CA ILE A 377 11.76 -9.75 -17.69
C ILE A 377 12.11 -10.87 -18.66
N THR A 378 12.03 -10.62 -19.97
CA THR A 378 12.36 -11.60 -21.01
C THR A 378 13.84 -11.99 -20.95
N THR A 379 14.73 -11.00 -20.75
CA THR A 379 16.17 -11.24 -20.57
C THR A 379 16.43 -12.03 -19.29
N TRP A 380 15.84 -11.63 -18.17
CA TRP A 380 16.04 -12.31 -16.89
C TRP A 380 15.54 -13.75 -16.90
N ILE A 381 14.36 -14.03 -17.45
CA ILE A 381 13.84 -15.41 -17.60
C ILE A 381 14.77 -16.23 -18.50
N THR A 382 15.19 -15.66 -19.63
CA THR A 382 16.11 -16.32 -20.57
C THR A 382 17.42 -16.70 -19.89
N ASP A 383 18.03 -15.77 -19.14
CA ASP A 383 19.29 -15.99 -18.45
C ASP A 383 19.12 -16.95 -17.27
N THR A 384 18.02 -16.87 -16.53
CA THR A 384 17.73 -17.77 -15.41
C THR A 384 17.61 -19.21 -15.89
N VAL A 385 16.80 -19.46 -16.94
CA VAL A 385 16.60 -20.80 -17.51
C VAL A 385 17.89 -21.37 -18.13
N LYS A 386 18.74 -20.52 -18.72
CA LYS A 386 20.00 -20.98 -19.33
C LYS A 386 21.11 -21.26 -18.32
N ASN A 387 21.11 -20.57 -17.19
CA ASN A 387 22.21 -20.60 -16.22
C ASN A 387 21.89 -21.36 -14.92
N SER A 388 20.64 -21.77 -14.72
CA SER A 388 20.18 -22.46 -13.52
C SER A 388 19.23 -23.60 -13.87
N ASP A 389 19.35 -24.72 -13.15
CA ASP A 389 18.37 -25.82 -13.19
C ASP A 389 17.23 -25.61 -12.18
N GLU A 390 17.30 -24.55 -11.36
CA GLU A 390 16.32 -24.24 -10.33
C GLU A 390 15.14 -23.43 -10.91
N PRO A 391 13.90 -23.67 -10.47
CA PRO A 391 12.73 -22.96 -10.99
C PRO A 391 12.76 -21.47 -10.64
N PHE A 392 12.00 -20.68 -11.38
CA PHE A 392 11.87 -19.24 -11.12
C PHE A 392 10.49 -18.85 -10.60
N PHE A 393 10.45 -17.78 -9.79
CA PHE A 393 9.25 -17.01 -9.47
C PHE A 393 9.42 -15.59 -10.01
N ALA A 394 8.67 -15.26 -11.05
CA ALA A 394 8.65 -13.95 -11.69
C ALA A 394 7.36 -13.21 -11.32
N TYR A 395 7.48 -12.10 -10.61
CA TYR A 395 6.39 -11.18 -10.32
C TYR A 395 6.39 -10.04 -11.34
N TYR A 396 5.53 -10.14 -12.35
CA TYR A 396 5.38 -9.15 -13.41
C TYR A 396 4.25 -8.17 -13.09
N ALA A 397 4.58 -7.09 -12.40
CA ALA A 397 3.63 -6.13 -11.87
C ALA A 397 3.66 -4.82 -12.68
N THR A 398 3.02 -4.79 -13.84
CA THR A 398 3.03 -3.62 -14.73
C THR A 398 2.39 -2.37 -14.06
N PRO A 399 2.85 -1.14 -14.35
CA PRO A 399 2.18 0.10 -13.93
C PRO A 399 0.97 0.46 -14.81
N TRP A 400 0.57 -0.41 -15.74
CA TRP A 400 -0.47 -0.12 -16.73
C TRP A 400 -1.79 -0.84 -16.42
N PRO A 401 -2.95 -0.26 -16.82
CA PRO A 401 -3.14 1.02 -17.52
C PRO A 401 -3.30 2.28 -16.62
N HIS A 402 -2.65 2.33 -15.45
CA HIS A 402 -2.78 3.46 -14.51
C HIS A 402 -2.49 4.84 -15.15
N ALA A 403 -3.39 5.80 -14.91
CA ALA A 403 -3.26 7.16 -15.41
C ALA A 403 -2.10 7.94 -14.74
N PRO A 404 -1.37 8.83 -15.44
CA PRO A 404 -1.52 9.19 -16.85
C PRO A 404 -1.05 8.07 -17.78
N ILE A 405 -1.85 7.84 -18.82
CA ILE A 405 -1.64 6.73 -19.75
C ILE A 405 -0.53 7.11 -20.74
N TYR A 406 0.44 6.20 -20.90
CA TYR A 406 1.47 6.30 -21.91
C TYR A 406 1.43 5.06 -22.78
N VAL A 407 1.66 5.27 -24.08
CA VAL A 407 1.60 4.24 -25.11
C VAL A 407 2.77 4.43 -26.04
N GLY A 408 3.44 3.35 -26.41
CA GLY A 408 4.50 3.34 -27.41
C GLY A 408 4.03 3.91 -28.75
N ASP A 409 4.93 4.62 -29.45
CA ASP A 409 4.59 5.26 -30.73
C ASP A 409 4.05 4.26 -31.78
N GLU A 410 4.44 2.98 -31.67
CA GLU A 410 3.98 1.90 -32.56
C GLU A 410 2.56 1.44 -32.28
N PHE A 411 2.07 1.60 -31.04
CA PHE A 411 0.75 1.16 -30.58
C PHE A 411 -0.27 2.29 -30.56
N LYS A 412 0.19 3.54 -30.54
CA LYS A 412 -0.69 4.71 -30.50
C LYS A 412 -1.65 4.78 -31.69
N GLY A 413 -2.94 4.78 -31.39
CA GLY A 413 -4.05 4.82 -32.34
C GLY A 413 -4.36 3.50 -33.04
N LYS A 414 -3.80 2.37 -32.60
CA LYS A 414 -3.96 1.07 -33.29
C LYS A 414 -5.32 0.42 -33.05
N THR A 415 -5.84 0.50 -31.84
CA THR A 415 -7.17 -0.05 -31.50
C THR A 415 -8.30 0.82 -32.05
N GLY A 416 -8.05 2.12 -32.24
CA GLY A 416 -9.08 3.11 -32.56
C GLY A 416 -10.02 3.44 -31.39
N LEU A 417 -9.73 2.92 -30.18
CA LEU A 417 -10.55 3.09 -28.97
C LEU A 417 -9.94 4.08 -27.96
N GLY A 418 -8.76 4.62 -28.26
CA GLY A 418 -8.07 5.64 -27.45
C GLY A 418 -6.85 5.09 -26.72
N ASP A 419 -6.10 6.00 -26.08
CA ASP A 419 -4.79 5.69 -25.49
C ASP A 419 -4.90 4.59 -24.39
N TYR A 420 -6.01 4.49 -23.63
CA TYR A 420 -6.23 3.39 -22.67
C TYR A 420 -6.23 2.02 -23.34
N ALA A 421 -7.03 1.85 -24.39
CA ALA A 421 -7.14 0.59 -25.10
C ALA A 421 -5.83 0.24 -25.82
N ASP A 422 -5.15 1.24 -26.40
CA ASP A 422 -3.84 1.02 -27.01
C ASP A 422 -2.78 0.60 -25.98
N CYS A 423 -2.85 1.12 -24.74
CA CYS A 423 -1.96 0.71 -23.64
C CYS A 423 -2.18 -0.75 -23.23
N VAL A 424 -3.44 -1.17 -23.09
CA VAL A 424 -3.80 -2.57 -22.80
C VAL A 424 -3.36 -3.49 -23.94
N ALA A 425 -3.60 -3.11 -25.20
CA ALA A 425 -3.17 -3.87 -26.36
C ALA A 425 -1.64 -3.95 -26.51
N GLU A 426 -0.91 -2.88 -26.14
CA GLU A 426 0.56 -2.89 -26.11
C GLU A 426 1.09 -3.90 -25.07
N PHE A 427 0.51 -3.91 -23.87
CA PHE A 427 0.88 -4.90 -22.85
C PHE A 427 0.57 -6.32 -23.32
N ASP A 428 -0.63 -6.56 -23.88
CA ASP A 428 -1.02 -7.86 -24.45
C ASP A 428 -0.04 -8.34 -25.53
N TYR A 429 0.38 -7.45 -26.43
CA TYR A 429 1.37 -7.76 -27.46
C TYR A 429 2.70 -8.24 -26.86
N TYR A 430 3.25 -7.49 -25.91
CA TYR A 430 4.51 -7.87 -25.26
C TYR A 430 4.38 -9.13 -24.40
N LEU A 431 3.20 -9.41 -23.86
CA LEU A 431 2.92 -10.67 -23.18
C LEU A 431 3.00 -11.86 -24.17
N GLY A 432 2.49 -11.70 -25.39
CA GLY A 432 2.64 -12.69 -26.46
C GLY A 432 4.09 -12.97 -26.86
N GLU A 433 4.93 -11.92 -26.95
CA GLU A 433 6.37 -12.07 -27.21
C GLU A 433 7.08 -12.82 -26.06
N LEU A 434 6.68 -12.56 -24.81
CA LEU A 434 7.22 -13.27 -23.65
C LEU A 434 6.81 -14.75 -23.69
N PHE A 435 5.55 -15.07 -23.97
CA PHE A 435 5.09 -16.45 -24.10
C PHE A 435 5.80 -17.20 -25.24
N SER A 436 6.01 -16.53 -26.38
CA SER A 436 6.79 -17.09 -27.49
C SER A 436 8.22 -17.43 -27.05
N THR A 437 8.86 -16.54 -26.30
CA THR A 437 10.21 -16.78 -25.74
C THR A 437 10.21 -17.97 -24.76
N MET A 438 9.21 -18.06 -23.88
CA MET A 438 9.08 -19.18 -22.94
C MET A 438 8.80 -20.52 -23.64
N GLU A 439 8.08 -20.51 -24.75
CA GLU A 439 7.87 -21.68 -25.61
C GLU A 439 9.17 -22.12 -26.29
N GLU A 440 9.94 -21.18 -26.83
CA GLU A 440 11.28 -21.46 -27.41
C GLU A 440 12.27 -22.03 -26.40
N LEU A 441 12.19 -21.55 -25.15
CA LEU A 441 12.98 -22.06 -24.03
C LEU A 441 12.46 -23.42 -23.51
N GLY A 442 11.27 -23.86 -23.93
CA GLY A 442 10.66 -25.12 -23.51
C GLY A 442 10.15 -25.12 -22.07
N VAL A 443 9.85 -23.95 -21.50
CA VAL A 443 9.42 -23.80 -20.10
C VAL A 443 7.96 -23.35 -19.95
N LEU A 444 7.29 -22.91 -21.02
CA LEU A 444 5.92 -22.40 -20.97
C LEU A 444 4.94 -23.41 -20.34
N ASP A 445 4.97 -24.66 -20.81
CA ASP A 445 4.04 -25.71 -20.34
C ASP A 445 4.26 -26.08 -18.86
N ASP A 446 5.49 -25.87 -18.35
CA ASP A 446 5.88 -26.14 -16.96
C ASP A 446 5.84 -24.89 -16.07
N THR A 447 5.23 -23.80 -16.56
CA THR A 447 5.05 -22.57 -15.80
C THR A 447 3.60 -22.43 -15.35
N LEU A 448 3.40 -22.23 -14.04
CA LEU A 448 2.15 -21.74 -13.47
C LEU A 448 2.05 -20.23 -13.74
N ILE A 449 1.11 -19.84 -14.59
CA ILE A 449 0.85 -18.44 -14.95
C ILE A 449 -0.44 -18.00 -14.26
N VAL A 450 -0.38 -16.91 -13.51
CA VAL A 450 -1.54 -16.27 -12.87
C VAL A 450 -1.62 -14.82 -13.34
N PHE A 451 -2.78 -14.40 -13.83
CA PHE A 451 -3.05 -13.03 -14.29
C PHE A 451 -4.20 -12.42 -13.51
N THR A 452 -4.01 -11.21 -12.98
CA THR A 452 -5.08 -10.43 -12.35
C THR A 452 -4.73 -8.92 -12.29
N SER A 453 -5.53 -8.11 -11.60
CA SER A 453 -5.27 -6.69 -11.35
C SER A 453 -5.33 -6.32 -9.87
N ASP A 454 -4.60 -5.29 -9.48
CA ASP A 454 -4.57 -4.82 -8.09
C ASP A 454 -5.84 -4.07 -7.65
N ASN A 455 -6.66 -3.55 -8.56
CA ASN A 455 -7.97 -2.98 -8.26
C ASN A 455 -8.76 -2.72 -9.55
N GLY A 456 -10.04 -2.40 -9.41
CA GLY A 456 -10.85 -1.94 -10.53
C GLY A 456 -10.36 -0.63 -11.16
N PRO A 457 -10.96 -0.20 -12.28
CA PRO A 457 -10.43 0.84 -13.14
C PRO A 457 -10.55 2.23 -12.53
N ALA A 458 -9.69 3.14 -12.98
CA ALA A 458 -9.59 4.50 -12.45
C ALA A 458 -9.64 5.53 -13.57
N LEU A 459 -10.61 6.45 -13.50
CA LEU A 459 -10.86 7.52 -14.48
C LEU A 459 -11.29 7.01 -15.87
N GLU A 460 -10.54 6.09 -16.44
CA GLU A 460 -10.76 5.36 -17.69
C GLU A 460 -10.84 3.85 -17.41
N GLY A 461 -11.19 3.05 -18.42
CA GLY A 461 -11.44 1.61 -18.28
C GLY A 461 -12.91 1.24 -18.01
N SER A 462 -13.17 -0.05 -17.90
CA SER A 462 -14.51 -0.63 -17.85
C SER A 462 -14.68 -1.58 -16.67
N THR A 463 -15.74 -1.34 -15.89
CA THR A 463 -16.23 -2.29 -14.87
C THR A 463 -17.31 -3.22 -15.42
N ASN A 464 -17.61 -3.16 -16.72
CA ASN A 464 -18.82 -3.73 -17.32
C ASN A 464 -20.08 -3.23 -16.58
N GLU A 465 -21.02 -4.10 -16.20
CA GLU A 465 -22.24 -3.77 -15.45
C GLU A 465 -22.01 -3.53 -13.95
N LEU A 466 -20.79 -3.73 -13.46
CA LEU A 466 -20.48 -3.66 -12.03
C LEU A 466 -20.48 -2.21 -11.52
N ARG A 467 -20.92 -2.04 -10.27
CA ARG A 467 -21.04 -0.73 -9.63
C ARG A 467 -19.70 -0.22 -9.11
N GLY A 468 -19.42 1.07 -9.31
CA GLY A 468 -18.25 1.72 -8.74
C GLY A 468 -16.99 1.64 -9.61
N GLY A 469 -15.83 1.60 -8.97
CA GLY A 469 -14.50 1.73 -9.57
C GLY A 469 -13.44 1.89 -8.49
N LYS A 470 -12.19 2.18 -8.86
CA LYS A 470 -11.10 2.44 -7.90
C LYS A 470 -11.56 3.37 -6.77
N TYR A 471 -11.02 3.14 -5.57
CA TYR A 471 -11.39 3.74 -4.29
C TYR A 471 -12.71 3.28 -3.67
N LEU A 472 -13.59 2.57 -4.36
CA LEU A 472 -14.88 2.14 -3.80
C LEU A 472 -14.87 0.65 -3.48
N ALA A 473 -15.48 0.27 -2.35
CA ALA A 473 -15.64 -1.13 -1.93
C ALA A 473 -16.81 -1.85 -2.65
N TYR A 474 -17.30 -1.25 -3.74
CA TYR A 474 -18.32 -1.82 -4.62
C TYR A 474 -17.69 -2.86 -5.55
N GLU A 475 -18.51 -3.66 -6.23
CA GLU A 475 -18.04 -4.72 -7.13
C GLU A 475 -17.02 -4.18 -8.14
N GLY A 476 -17.33 -3.10 -8.85
CA GLY A 476 -16.44 -2.52 -9.88
C GLY A 476 -15.14 -1.94 -9.34
N GLY A 477 -14.96 -1.79 -8.02
CA GLY A 477 -13.69 -1.34 -7.44
C GLY A 477 -12.75 -2.45 -7.01
N GLN A 478 -13.26 -3.69 -6.88
CA GLN A 478 -12.49 -4.81 -6.34
C GLN A 478 -12.64 -6.09 -7.16
N LYS A 479 -13.78 -6.36 -7.78
CA LYS A 479 -13.90 -7.46 -8.74
C LYS A 479 -13.05 -7.15 -9.98
N VAL A 480 -12.09 -8.01 -10.26
CA VAL A 480 -11.06 -7.83 -11.30
C VAL A 480 -10.89 -9.14 -12.08
N PRO A 481 -10.35 -9.12 -13.31
CA PRO A 481 -10.12 -10.34 -14.05
C PRO A 481 -9.20 -11.30 -13.29
N PHE A 482 -9.42 -12.61 -13.42
CA PHE A 482 -8.50 -13.62 -12.93
C PHE A 482 -8.42 -14.79 -13.89
N LEU A 483 -7.21 -15.05 -14.40
CA LEU A 483 -6.92 -16.16 -15.29
C LEU A 483 -5.74 -16.95 -14.75
N ILE A 484 -5.78 -18.26 -14.91
CA ILE A 484 -4.73 -19.17 -14.46
C ILE A 484 -4.45 -20.22 -15.54
N ARG A 485 -3.18 -20.48 -15.82
CA ARG A 485 -2.72 -21.50 -16.79
C ARG A 485 -1.59 -22.32 -16.19
N TRP A 486 -1.68 -23.64 -16.32
CA TRP A 486 -0.58 -24.55 -16.02
C TRP A 486 -0.76 -25.85 -16.79
N ASP A 487 -0.12 -25.95 -17.97
CA ASP A 487 -0.37 -27.05 -18.90
C ASP A 487 0.06 -28.41 -18.34
N ASN A 488 1.20 -28.49 -17.65
CA ASN A 488 1.66 -29.72 -17.01
C ASN A 488 0.98 -30.04 -15.66
N GLY A 489 0.29 -29.07 -15.06
CA GLY A 489 -0.36 -29.22 -13.75
C GLY A 489 -1.57 -30.15 -13.75
N ASN A 490 -2.30 -30.21 -14.87
CA ASN A 490 -3.54 -30.99 -15.02
C ASN A 490 -4.59 -30.73 -13.92
N LEU A 491 -4.67 -29.51 -13.39
CA LEU A 491 -5.61 -29.15 -12.32
C LEU A 491 -7.04 -28.91 -12.81
N PHE A 492 -7.21 -28.42 -14.05
CA PHE A 492 -8.50 -28.09 -14.65
C PHE A 492 -8.48 -28.38 -16.15
N GLU A 493 -9.66 -28.61 -16.74
CA GLU A 493 -9.80 -28.71 -18.19
C GLU A 493 -9.55 -27.33 -18.82
N LYS A 494 -8.92 -27.30 -20.00
CA LYS A 494 -8.62 -26.04 -20.70
C LYS A 494 -9.92 -25.29 -21.03
N GLY A 495 -9.96 -24.00 -20.71
CA GLY A 495 -11.13 -23.15 -20.88
C GLY A 495 -12.20 -23.34 -19.81
N SER A 496 -11.85 -23.90 -18.65
CA SER A 496 -12.77 -24.01 -17.52
C SER A 496 -13.12 -22.64 -16.94
N SER A 497 -14.31 -22.51 -16.38
CA SER A 497 -14.75 -21.31 -15.69
C SER A 497 -15.37 -21.69 -14.34
N PHE A 498 -15.03 -20.93 -13.30
CA PHE A 498 -15.46 -21.15 -11.92
C PHE A 498 -16.15 -19.90 -11.38
N ASP A 499 -17.30 -20.11 -10.73
CA ASP A 499 -18.16 -19.04 -10.18
C ASP A 499 -17.98 -18.86 -8.67
N GLU A 500 -17.15 -19.69 -8.03
CA GLU A 500 -16.80 -19.54 -6.62
C GLU A 500 -16.00 -18.26 -6.41
N SER A 501 -16.25 -17.59 -5.27
CA SER A 501 -15.52 -16.37 -4.94
C SER A 501 -14.13 -16.68 -4.40
N ALA A 502 -13.15 -15.86 -4.79
CA ALA A 502 -11.81 -15.81 -4.20
C ALA A 502 -11.31 -14.36 -4.15
N THR A 503 -10.31 -14.08 -3.32
CA THR A 503 -9.74 -12.73 -3.16
C THR A 503 -8.21 -12.74 -3.18
N GLY A 504 -7.59 -11.59 -3.44
CA GLY A 504 -6.13 -11.47 -3.51
C GLY A 504 -5.33 -12.04 -2.32
N VAL A 505 -5.88 -12.09 -1.09
CA VAL A 505 -5.18 -12.74 0.04
C VAL A 505 -5.04 -14.26 -0.14
N ASP A 506 -5.88 -14.88 -0.97
CA ASP A 506 -5.85 -16.32 -1.23
C ASP A 506 -4.71 -16.76 -2.15
N LEU A 507 -4.08 -15.80 -2.86
CA LEU A 507 -2.94 -16.08 -3.74
C LEU A 507 -1.78 -16.72 -2.95
N PHE A 508 -1.46 -16.19 -1.77
CA PHE A 508 -0.36 -16.68 -0.95
C PHE A 508 -0.51 -18.17 -0.57
N PRO A 509 -1.61 -18.62 0.08
CA PRO A 509 -1.78 -20.04 0.39
C PRO A 509 -1.96 -20.88 -0.88
N THR A 510 -2.58 -20.35 -1.94
CA THR A 510 -2.74 -21.09 -3.19
C THR A 510 -1.41 -21.40 -3.86
N PHE A 511 -0.47 -20.43 -3.91
CA PHE A 511 0.87 -20.67 -4.45
C PHE A 511 1.65 -21.70 -3.65
N ILE A 512 1.53 -21.67 -2.31
CA ILE A 512 2.14 -22.68 -1.43
C ILE A 512 1.63 -24.08 -1.77
N ASP A 513 0.31 -24.24 -1.92
CA ASP A 513 -0.30 -25.53 -2.20
C ASP A 513 0.02 -26.02 -3.63
N MET A 514 -0.19 -25.17 -4.64
CA MET A 514 0.04 -25.52 -6.05
C MET A 514 1.50 -25.87 -6.35
N CYS A 515 2.45 -25.18 -5.72
CA CYS A 515 3.88 -25.47 -5.89
C CYS A 515 4.40 -26.52 -4.91
N ASN A 516 3.53 -27.13 -4.09
CA ASN A 516 3.87 -28.13 -3.09
C ASN A 516 5.04 -27.69 -2.19
N ILE A 517 4.95 -26.47 -1.68
CA ILE A 517 5.89 -25.96 -0.70
C ILE A 517 5.64 -26.68 0.63
N THR A 518 6.69 -27.26 1.21
CA THR A 518 6.58 -28.14 2.37
C THR A 518 7.53 -27.75 3.50
N SER A 519 7.30 -28.28 4.69
CA SER A 519 8.21 -28.17 5.85
C SER A 519 8.26 -29.48 6.61
N GLY A 520 9.46 -30.08 6.70
CA GLY A 520 9.63 -31.41 7.28
C GLY A 520 8.76 -32.47 6.58
N GLY A 521 8.53 -32.31 5.28
CA GLY A 521 7.67 -33.16 4.44
C GLY A 521 6.17 -32.99 4.65
N LYS A 522 5.73 -31.97 5.40
CA LYS A 522 4.31 -31.62 5.56
C LYS A 522 3.89 -30.56 4.54
N GLU A 523 2.71 -30.74 3.96
CA GLU A 523 2.04 -29.80 3.05
C GLU A 523 1.22 -28.75 3.83
N ASN A 524 0.71 -27.74 3.11
CA ASN A 524 -0.13 -26.65 3.62
C ASN A 524 0.50 -25.91 4.80
N VAL A 525 1.79 -25.59 4.66
CA VAL A 525 2.60 -24.99 5.71
C VAL A 525 2.39 -23.49 5.71
N MET A 526 1.71 -22.99 6.75
CA MET A 526 1.49 -21.55 6.96
C MET A 526 2.28 -21.05 8.17
N PRO A 527 2.66 -19.76 8.21
CA PRO A 527 3.23 -19.14 9.40
C PRO A 527 2.35 -19.36 10.63
N ALA A 528 2.94 -19.84 11.73
CA ALA A 528 2.20 -20.19 12.95
C ALA A 528 2.11 -19.04 13.96
N ASP A 529 3.02 -18.05 13.87
CA ASP A 529 3.13 -16.90 14.77
C ASP A 529 2.11 -15.80 14.49
N ARG A 530 1.44 -15.88 13.34
CA ARG A 530 0.53 -14.84 12.84
C ARG A 530 -0.67 -15.43 12.12
N VAL A 531 -1.72 -14.64 11.99
CA VAL A 531 -2.88 -14.95 11.16
C VAL A 531 -2.52 -14.78 9.68
N ILE A 532 -2.80 -15.79 8.87
CA ILE A 532 -2.92 -15.65 7.41
C ILE A 532 -4.42 -15.59 7.13
N ASP A 533 -4.86 -14.54 6.42
CA ASP A 533 -6.28 -14.28 6.17
C ASP A 533 -6.78 -15.06 4.94
N GLY A 534 -5.89 -15.33 3.98
CA GLY A 534 -6.21 -16.09 2.78
C GLY A 534 -6.48 -17.56 3.05
N VAL A 535 -7.26 -18.16 2.16
CA VAL A 535 -7.55 -19.60 2.08
C VAL A 535 -7.14 -20.09 0.70
N SER A 536 -6.61 -21.31 0.60
CA SER A 536 -6.22 -21.88 -0.69
C SER A 536 -7.41 -22.03 -1.64
N MET A 537 -7.22 -21.67 -2.92
CA MET A 537 -8.20 -21.83 -4.00
C MET A 537 -8.28 -23.26 -4.55
N MET A 538 -7.43 -24.18 -4.09
CA MET A 538 -7.44 -25.58 -4.55
C MET A 538 -8.84 -26.25 -4.51
N PRO A 539 -9.68 -26.07 -3.47
CA PRO A 539 -11.03 -26.64 -3.46
C PRO A 539 -11.93 -26.12 -4.59
N ILE A 540 -11.74 -24.88 -5.06
CA ILE A 540 -12.48 -24.33 -6.21
C ILE A 540 -12.11 -25.16 -7.45
N PHE A 541 -10.81 -25.28 -7.73
CA PHE A 541 -10.33 -25.96 -8.94
C PHE A 541 -10.61 -27.46 -8.93
N GLU A 542 -10.54 -28.12 -7.78
CA GLU A 542 -10.72 -29.57 -7.68
C GLU A 542 -12.18 -30.02 -7.73
N ASN A 543 -13.11 -29.22 -7.20
CA ASN A 543 -14.49 -29.66 -7.04
C ASN A 543 -15.56 -28.55 -7.00
N GLY A 544 -15.22 -27.30 -7.29
CA GLY A 544 -16.18 -26.18 -7.25
C GLY A 544 -16.74 -25.94 -5.84
N ALA A 545 -15.90 -26.07 -4.81
CA ALA A 545 -16.33 -25.76 -3.44
C ALA A 545 -16.10 -24.29 -3.09
N PRO A 546 -17.09 -23.59 -2.50
CA PRO A 546 -16.90 -22.24 -2.00
C PRO A 546 -15.92 -22.23 -0.83
N ILE A 547 -14.86 -21.41 -0.92
CA ILE A 547 -13.83 -21.26 0.13
C ILE A 547 -14.15 -20.12 1.11
N HIS A 548 -14.93 -19.13 0.67
CA HIS A 548 -15.37 -18.01 1.49
C HIS A 548 -16.77 -18.22 2.03
N THR A 549 -16.82 -18.84 3.20
CA THR A 549 -18.03 -19.04 4.01
C THR A 549 -18.06 -18.05 5.18
N VAL A 550 -19.03 -18.21 6.09
CA VAL A 550 -19.11 -17.39 7.33
C VAL A 550 -17.83 -17.46 8.18
N GLU A 551 -17.10 -18.58 8.11
CA GLU A 551 -15.83 -18.78 8.80
C GLU A 551 -14.71 -17.90 8.24
N ASN A 552 -14.60 -17.81 6.92
CA ASN A 552 -13.53 -17.10 6.21
C ASN A 552 -14.10 -16.08 5.19
N PRO A 553 -14.78 -15.03 5.66
CA PRO A 553 -15.44 -14.08 4.78
C PRO A 553 -14.44 -13.15 4.08
N ILE A 554 -14.78 -12.70 2.87
CA ILE A 554 -14.06 -11.63 2.17
C ILE A 554 -14.33 -10.30 2.88
N LEU A 555 -13.26 -9.58 3.21
CA LEU A 555 -13.28 -8.31 3.90
C LEU A 555 -12.95 -7.15 2.95
N HIS A 556 -13.96 -6.36 2.61
CA HIS A 556 -13.78 -5.17 1.77
C HIS A 556 -13.39 -3.97 2.65
N MET A 557 -12.09 -3.83 2.90
CA MET A 557 -11.56 -2.78 3.78
C MET A 557 -11.27 -1.47 3.04
N LYS A 558 -11.35 -0.36 3.79
CA LYS A 558 -10.90 0.96 3.34
C LYS A 558 -10.55 1.87 4.53
N ARG A 559 -9.30 2.34 4.59
CA ARG A 559 -8.76 3.30 5.57
C ARG A 559 -9.17 2.96 7.00
N GLU A 560 -8.69 1.83 7.50
CA GLU A 560 -8.91 1.29 8.84
C GLU A 560 -10.36 0.91 9.16
N ASN A 561 -11.21 0.78 8.14
CA ASN A 561 -12.60 0.42 8.30
C ASN A 561 -12.99 -0.73 7.36
N LEU A 562 -13.69 -1.73 7.89
CA LEU A 562 -14.40 -2.71 7.09
C LEU A 562 -15.66 -2.06 6.50
N LYS A 563 -15.71 -1.91 5.17
CA LYS A 563 -16.84 -1.26 4.46
C LYS A 563 -17.92 -2.26 4.10
N SER A 564 -17.52 -3.46 3.70
CA SER A 564 -18.41 -4.55 3.35
C SER A 564 -17.82 -5.89 3.77
N ILE A 565 -18.69 -6.86 4.01
CA ILE A 565 -18.35 -8.27 4.23
C ILE A 565 -19.08 -9.12 3.19
N GLN A 566 -18.41 -10.14 2.66
CA GLN A 566 -18.96 -11.01 1.63
C GLN A 566 -18.65 -12.47 1.96
N TYR A 567 -19.66 -13.35 1.86
CA TYR A 567 -19.48 -14.80 1.96
C TYR A 567 -20.65 -15.58 1.35
N ALA A 568 -20.38 -16.82 0.97
CA ALA A 568 -21.35 -17.78 0.48
C ALA A 568 -22.08 -18.48 1.64
N VAL A 569 -23.38 -18.69 1.48
CA VAL A 569 -24.22 -19.46 2.39
C VAL A 569 -24.92 -20.57 1.60
N PRO A 570 -24.87 -21.85 2.01
CA PRO A 570 -25.57 -22.92 1.32
C PRO A 570 -27.06 -22.65 1.17
N VAL A 571 -27.64 -22.94 0.00
CA VAL A 571 -29.08 -22.75 -0.23
C VAL A 571 -29.94 -23.52 0.77
N SER A 572 -29.49 -24.70 1.21
CA SER A 572 -30.17 -25.50 2.22
C SER A 572 -30.28 -24.80 3.58
N GLU A 573 -29.31 -23.96 3.94
CA GLU A 573 -29.33 -23.15 5.14
C GLU A 573 -30.26 -21.95 4.99
N VAL A 574 -30.19 -21.26 3.84
CA VAL A 574 -31.12 -20.17 3.52
C VAL A 574 -32.57 -20.65 3.53
N ALA A 575 -32.86 -21.80 2.93
CA ALA A 575 -34.18 -22.41 2.91
C ALA A 575 -34.66 -22.90 4.28
N LYS A 576 -33.73 -23.23 5.19
CA LYS A 576 -34.08 -23.59 6.57
C LYS A 576 -34.50 -22.36 7.38
N GLU A 577 -33.81 -21.24 7.18
CA GLU A 577 -34.14 -19.96 7.85
C GLU A 577 -35.41 -19.32 7.26
N TYR A 578 -35.60 -19.44 5.93
CA TYR A 578 -36.74 -18.88 5.19
C TYR A 578 -37.46 -19.96 4.36
N PRO A 579 -38.15 -20.91 5.00
CA PRO A 579 -38.79 -22.05 4.31
C PRO A 579 -39.92 -21.66 3.35
N GLU A 580 -40.47 -20.46 3.50
CA GLU A 580 -41.50 -19.91 2.61
C GLU A 580 -40.95 -19.20 1.37
N TYR A 581 -39.62 -19.03 1.25
CA TYR A 581 -39.01 -18.35 0.11
C TYR A 581 -38.78 -19.33 -1.04
N ASN A 582 -39.22 -18.91 -2.24
CA ASN A 582 -39.13 -19.71 -3.46
C ASN A 582 -38.68 -18.83 -4.64
N TYR A 583 -37.64 -18.03 -4.42
CA TYR A 583 -37.04 -17.18 -5.45
C TYR A 583 -36.11 -18.01 -6.34
N GLU A 584 -35.99 -17.66 -7.62
CA GLU A 584 -35.16 -18.38 -8.62
C GLU A 584 -33.71 -18.58 -8.15
N VAL A 585 -33.14 -17.57 -7.47
CA VAL A 585 -31.78 -17.64 -6.91
C VAL A 585 -31.55 -18.81 -5.95
N LEU A 586 -32.61 -19.32 -5.29
CA LEU A 586 -32.55 -20.48 -4.40
C LEU A 586 -32.77 -21.81 -5.13
N GLY A 587 -33.29 -21.79 -6.36
CA GLY A 587 -33.52 -23.00 -7.16
C GLY A 587 -32.33 -23.37 -8.06
N ASP A 588 -31.62 -22.36 -8.55
CA ASP A 588 -30.62 -22.52 -9.61
C ASP A 588 -29.17 -22.60 -9.09
N ASN A 589 -28.96 -22.39 -7.79
CA ASN A 589 -27.63 -22.30 -7.18
C ASN A 589 -27.44 -23.30 -6.03
N ASN A 590 -26.18 -23.71 -5.80
CA ASN A 590 -25.82 -24.50 -4.62
C ASN A 590 -25.66 -23.61 -3.36
N TYR A 591 -25.32 -22.34 -3.55
CA TYR A 591 -25.11 -21.36 -2.50
C TYR A 591 -25.62 -19.97 -2.93
N VAL A 592 -25.89 -19.13 -1.94
CA VAL A 592 -26.20 -17.70 -2.11
C VAL A 592 -24.99 -16.89 -1.68
N GLN A 593 -24.44 -16.10 -2.59
CA GLN A 593 -23.33 -15.19 -2.35
C GLN A 593 -23.87 -13.86 -1.81
N PHE A 594 -23.78 -13.68 -0.49
CA PHE A 594 -24.19 -12.44 0.14
C PHE A 594 -23.05 -11.43 0.19
N LYS A 595 -23.39 -10.14 0.04
CA LYS A 595 -22.49 -9.01 0.32
C LYS A 595 -23.24 -7.94 1.10
N TYR A 596 -22.69 -7.52 2.24
CA TYR A 596 -23.38 -6.63 3.16
C TYR A 596 -22.56 -5.39 3.51
N PHE A 597 -23.22 -4.24 3.42
CA PHE A 597 -22.70 -2.95 3.82
C PHE A 597 -23.50 -2.37 4.98
N THR A 598 -22.81 -2.00 6.07
CA THR A 598 -23.42 -1.21 7.15
C THR A 598 -23.90 0.15 6.62
N ASN A 599 -23.12 0.76 5.73
CA ASN A 599 -23.49 1.96 5.01
C ASN A 599 -22.91 2.00 3.59
N ILE A 600 -23.72 2.52 2.66
CA ILE A 600 -23.39 2.71 1.25
C ILE A 600 -23.55 4.20 0.94
N GLN A 601 -22.52 4.82 0.37
CA GLN A 601 -22.60 6.21 -0.07
C GLN A 601 -23.54 6.32 -1.28
N ASN A 602 -24.32 7.39 -1.35
CA ASN A 602 -25.20 7.61 -2.49
C ASN A 602 -24.37 7.99 -3.73
N ASP A 603 -24.59 7.30 -4.85
CA ASP A 603 -23.89 7.56 -6.11
C ASP A 603 -24.38 8.84 -6.80
N ASN A 604 -25.53 9.37 -6.37
CA ASN A 604 -26.02 10.64 -6.89
C ASN A 604 -25.12 11.78 -6.40
N SER A 605 -24.39 12.40 -7.33
CA SER A 605 -23.47 13.50 -7.05
C SER A 605 -24.14 14.72 -6.40
N ALA A 606 -25.45 14.92 -6.57
CA ALA A 606 -26.21 15.97 -5.87
C ALA A 606 -26.44 15.65 -4.38
N PHE A 607 -26.26 14.39 -3.97
CA PHE A 607 -26.50 13.88 -2.62
C PHE A 607 -25.30 13.07 -2.10
N PHE A 608 -24.08 13.50 -2.45
CA PHE A 608 -22.83 12.82 -2.06
C PHE A 608 -22.63 12.72 -0.54
N ASP A 609 -23.35 13.54 0.25
CA ASP A 609 -23.35 13.52 1.72
C ASP A 609 -24.33 12.49 2.31
N LYS A 610 -25.17 11.85 1.48
CA LYS A 610 -26.18 10.89 1.93
C LYS A 610 -25.64 9.46 1.88
N TYR A 611 -26.09 8.69 2.86
CA TYR A 611 -25.75 7.28 3.02
C TYR A 611 -27.01 6.46 3.20
N ARG A 612 -27.07 5.32 2.51
CA ARG A 612 -28.01 4.23 2.77
C ARG A 612 -27.40 3.34 3.86
N LYS A 613 -28.24 2.71 4.69
CA LYS A 613 -27.79 1.87 5.80
C LYS A 613 -28.45 0.49 5.71
N ASN A 614 -27.82 -0.51 6.32
CA ASN A 614 -28.32 -1.89 6.38
C ASN A 614 -28.66 -2.41 4.98
N TRP A 615 -27.62 -2.62 4.19
CA TRP A 615 -27.74 -2.84 2.75
C TRP A 615 -27.09 -4.17 2.37
N LEU A 616 -27.93 -5.16 2.07
CA LEU A 616 -27.54 -6.52 1.73
C LEU A 616 -27.79 -6.78 0.24
N HIS A 617 -26.85 -7.40 -0.44
CA HIS A 617 -26.95 -7.84 -1.83
C HIS A 617 -26.84 -9.36 -1.92
N ILE A 618 -27.43 -9.91 -2.99
CA ILE A 618 -27.20 -11.29 -3.43
C ILE A 618 -26.53 -11.19 -4.78
N LEU A 619 -25.25 -11.56 -4.87
CA LEU A 619 -24.45 -11.32 -6.06
C LEU A 619 -24.72 -12.31 -7.19
N ASN A 620 -25.31 -13.48 -6.89
CA ASN A 620 -25.70 -14.46 -7.92
C ASN A 620 -26.66 -13.87 -8.96
N ASP A 621 -27.57 -12.96 -8.55
CA ASP A 621 -28.60 -12.36 -9.41
C ASP A 621 -28.52 -10.83 -9.53
N ASP A 622 -27.60 -10.18 -8.81
CA ASP A 622 -27.44 -8.72 -8.77
C ASP A 622 -25.96 -8.32 -8.59
N SER A 623 -25.11 -8.70 -9.54
CA SER A 623 -23.69 -8.29 -9.61
C SER A 623 -23.49 -6.77 -9.66
N GLY A 624 -24.51 -6.02 -10.10
CA GLY A 624 -24.50 -4.56 -10.12
C GLY A 624 -24.83 -3.89 -8.78
N GLU A 625 -25.07 -4.64 -7.70
CA GLU A 625 -25.37 -4.10 -6.36
C GLU A 625 -26.53 -3.08 -6.36
N ASN A 626 -27.61 -3.40 -7.08
CA ASN A 626 -28.74 -2.48 -7.32
C ASN A 626 -29.83 -2.59 -6.24
N TYR A 627 -30.12 -3.79 -5.75
CA TYR A 627 -31.29 -4.10 -4.95
C TYR A 627 -30.93 -4.43 -3.50
N ASN A 628 -31.54 -3.72 -2.53
CA ASN A 628 -31.38 -4.06 -1.11
C ASN A 628 -32.26 -5.25 -0.72
N ARG A 629 -31.61 -6.33 -0.31
CA ARG A 629 -32.22 -7.57 0.18
C ARG A 629 -32.35 -7.65 1.70
N ALA A 630 -31.87 -6.66 2.46
CA ALA A 630 -31.86 -6.72 3.93
C ALA A 630 -33.26 -6.76 4.57
N LYS A 631 -34.31 -6.29 3.88
CA LYS A 631 -35.70 -6.45 4.33
C LYS A 631 -36.30 -7.81 4.01
N VAL A 632 -35.73 -8.51 3.03
CA VAL A 632 -36.13 -9.86 2.62
C VAL A 632 -35.38 -10.87 3.47
N TYR A 633 -34.08 -10.66 3.70
CA TYR A 633 -33.23 -11.55 4.49
C TYR A 633 -32.67 -10.84 5.74
N PRO A 634 -33.52 -10.45 6.71
CA PRO A 634 -33.10 -9.65 7.86
C PRO A 634 -32.12 -10.38 8.79
N ALA A 635 -32.26 -11.70 8.99
CA ALA A 635 -31.37 -12.47 9.86
C ALA A 635 -29.92 -12.45 9.34
N PHE A 636 -29.72 -12.73 8.05
CA PHE A 636 -28.39 -12.67 7.43
C PHE A 636 -27.79 -11.26 7.45
N ALA A 637 -28.60 -10.22 7.23
CA ALA A 637 -28.13 -8.83 7.33
C ALA A 637 -27.67 -8.48 8.76
N GLU A 638 -28.41 -8.91 9.79
CA GLU A 638 -28.05 -8.69 11.20
C GLU A 638 -26.79 -9.45 11.59
N GLU A 639 -26.69 -10.73 11.18
CA GLU A 639 -25.53 -11.58 11.40
C GLU A 639 -24.27 -10.98 10.77
N MET A 640 -24.32 -10.62 9.49
CA MET A 640 -23.20 -9.99 8.78
C MET A 640 -22.76 -8.69 9.46
N ASN A 641 -23.71 -7.88 9.95
CA ASN A 641 -23.38 -6.65 10.68
C ASN A 641 -22.71 -6.92 12.04
N SER A 642 -23.15 -7.97 12.76
CA SER A 642 -22.50 -8.42 13.99
C SER A 642 -21.07 -8.88 13.69
N ARG A 643 -20.92 -9.71 12.66
CA ARG A 643 -19.63 -10.27 12.24
C ARG A 643 -18.63 -9.19 11.87
N MET A 644 -19.05 -8.16 11.11
CA MET A 644 -18.21 -7.00 10.82
C MET A 644 -17.72 -6.31 12.11
N SER A 645 -18.58 -6.20 13.12
CA SER A 645 -18.25 -5.55 14.40
C SER A 645 -17.25 -6.37 15.22
N GLU A 646 -17.41 -7.69 15.24
CA GLU A 646 -16.49 -8.63 15.89
C GLU A 646 -15.10 -8.59 15.24
N ILE A 647 -15.04 -8.68 13.91
CA ILE A 647 -13.78 -8.63 13.16
C ILE A 647 -13.06 -7.29 13.38
N MET A 648 -13.78 -6.17 13.38
CA MET A 648 -13.19 -4.86 13.66
C MET A 648 -12.75 -4.70 15.13
N ALA A 649 -13.33 -5.44 16.07
CA ALA A 649 -12.86 -5.48 17.45
C ALA A 649 -11.55 -6.28 17.53
N ASP A 650 -11.49 -7.46 16.91
CA ASP A 650 -10.28 -8.28 16.81
C ASP A 650 -9.12 -7.50 16.18
N PHE A 651 -9.36 -6.81 15.06
CA PHE A 651 -8.34 -5.96 14.45
C PHE A 651 -7.82 -4.86 15.38
N LYS A 652 -8.66 -4.28 16.23
CA LYS A 652 -8.22 -3.23 17.17
C LYS A 652 -7.41 -3.80 18.33
N ASP A 653 -7.81 -4.97 18.83
CA ASP A 653 -7.18 -5.62 19.98
C ASP A 653 -5.88 -6.32 19.58
N ASN A 654 -5.83 -6.90 18.38
CA ASN A 654 -4.70 -7.62 17.81
C ASN A 654 -4.46 -7.25 16.34
N ARG A 655 -4.06 -6.00 16.10
CA ARG A 655 -3.81 -5.49 14.74
C ARG A 655 -2.89 -6.40 13.93
N ARG A 656 -1.80 -6.86 14.52
CA ARG A 656 -0.81 -7.71 13.83
C ARG A 656 -1.27 -9.15 13.63
N GLY A 657 -2.34 -9.58 14.30
CA GLY A 657 -2.83 -10.95 14.27
C GLY A 657 -1.81 -11.92 14.84
N ILE A 658 -1.10 -11.57 15.92
CA ILE A 658 -0.08 -12.41 16.56
C ILE A 658 -0.78 -13.56 17.29
N ARG A 659 -0.23 -14.78 17.20
CA ARG A 659 -0.77 -16.01 17.80
C ARG A 659 0.00 -16.51 19.01
#